data_AF-A0A0V1NWE2-F1
#
_entry.id   AF-A0A0V1NWE2-F1
#
_cell.length_a   1.000
_cell.length_b   1.000
_cell.length_c   1.000
_cell.angle_alpha   90.00
_cell.angle_beta   90.00
_cell.angle_gamma   90.00
#
_symmetry.space_group_name_H-M   'P 1'
#
loop_
_entity.id
_entity.type
_entity.pdbx_description
1 polymer ?
#
loop_
_entity_poly.entity_id
_entity_poly.type
_entity_poly.pdbx_seq_one_letter_code
_entity_poly.pdbx_strand_id
1 'polypeptide(L)'
;MMSKLSSVNVNLLKRCLFFNPQAYGSYESRRFASGYEIVDHTYDAVIVGAGGAGLRAAMGLVEAGFKTAVLTKLFPTRSHTVAAQGGVNAALGNMEPDDWRWHFYDTVKGSDWLGDQDAIHYMCREAPRAVLELENYGMPFSRTKEGKIYQRAFGGQSLDYGRGGQAHRTCCVADRTGHSMLHTLYGRTLAYDCKYFIEYLALDLLMNKNRCVGVIAWNLEDGKLHRFHSNNTILATGGYGRAYFSCTSAHTCTGDGTAMVSRAGLPNADMEFVQFHPTGIYGAGCLITEGVRGEGGYLINSKGERFMERYAPNAKDLASRDVVSRAMAIEIREGRGVGAQKDHIYLQLHHLPTNLIHDRLPGIAETAHIFAGVDCTKEPIPVLPTVHYNMGGIPTNYTAQVLTFKPGSGDQIIQGLYAAGETAAHSVHGANRLGANSLLDLVIFGRACALTIAKTCKPGEKFPDLPANAGERSVANLDKLRQANGTITVADLRLKMQKTMQEHASVFRTGEVLQEGCKKMEGIYKELENVKLSDRGLIWNTDLVEAIELQNLMLNAVQTINCAEARKESRGAHAREDFKQRIDEFDYSKPLEGQTKLPFEKHWRKHSMVWMDEVTGRTRIEYRPVVDKTLDKAEVDWVQPKVKVYRSLPLKPLSRAWGKVNSMEIPTILRRPLLGAYVRYYKCNLNEAVVDDLRAYSSLQDFFRRAIRPDLRPIADVPLVSPADGVVQWCGKISDGVLSQIKGITYHINDFLGQVEVPGVDFEEKMTSLYSCVIYLAPGDYHGFHSPVDWNVTFRRHIAGNLLSVGQRIVQRVSNLYCLNERVHLIGHWLHGFFSMCAVGATNVGSINIVFEEDLKTNKKGMRHGSLSDLSYGPGYDTEKGRKMGDFRLGSSVVLIFEAPADFHFSVSSGQRIKYGEMLGDINSQAYNLESS
;
A
#
# COMPACT_ATOMS: atom_id res chain seq x y z
N MET A 1 16.16 -80.54 9.26
CA MET A 1 17.34 -79.67 9.49
C MET A 1 16.86 -78.23 9.49
N MET A 2 16.52 -77.64 10.63
CA MET A 2 17.36 -77.31 11.80
C MET A 2 18.09 -75.98 11.62
N SER A 3 17.88 -75.12 12.62
CA SER A 3 18.76 -74.04 13.08
C SER A 3 18.90 -72.84 12.13
N LYS A 4 18.77 -71.59 12.54
CA LYS A 4 19.02 -70.97 13.85
C LYS A 4 18.13 -69.74 13.98
N LEU A 5 17.25 -69.73 14.98
CA LEU A 5 16.79 -68.52 15.67
C LEU A 5 16.46 -68.98 17.09
N SER A 6 17.50 -69.07 17.92
CA SER A 6 17.36 -69.27 19.35
C SER A 6 17.73 -67.99 20.08
N SER A 7 16.80 -67.59 20.95
CA SER A 7 16.98 -66.76 22.15
C SER A 7 17.45 -65.32 21.98
N VAL A 8 16.51 -64.36 22.00
CA VAL A 8 16.67 -63.12 22.77
C VAL A 8 15.37 -62.75 23.47
N ASN A 9 15.44 -62.85 24.80
CA ASN A 9 14.65 -62.22 25.88
C ASN A 9 13.32 -61.52 25.54
N VAL A 10 12.25 -62.09 26.09
CA VAL A 10 10.97 -61.42 26.38
C VAL A 10 11.22 -60.39 27.49
N ASN A 11 11.66 -59.18 27.12
CA ASN A 11 11.69 -58.02 28.02
C ASN A 11 11.74 -56.66 27.27
N LEU A 12 11.08 -56.55 26.13
CA LEU A 12 11.07 -55.33 25.30
C LEU A 12 9.66 -54.79 24.99
N LEU A 13 8.74 -54.94 25.95
CA LEU A 13 7.41 -54.33 25.94
C LEU A 13 7.08 -53.69 27.30
N LYS A 14 7.95 -52.78 27.74
CA LYS A 14 7.63 -51.70 28.68
C LYS A 14 8.47 -50.47 28.32
N ARG A 15 8.07 -49.72 27.29
CA ARG A 15 8.47 -48.31 27.18
C ARG A 15 7.63 -47.56 28.20
N CYS A 16 8.20 -47.40 29.38
CA CYS A 16 7.72 -46.52 30.43
C CYS A 16 7.45 -45.13 29.84
N LEU A 17 6.20 -44.67 29.98
CA LEU A 17 5.90 -43.26 30.12
C LEU A 17 6.77 -42.74 31.27
N PHE A 18 7.85 -42.02 30.94
CA PHE A 18 8.62 -41.27 31.93
C PHE A 18 7.78 -40.08 32.40
N PHE A 19 6.84 -40.34 33.30
CA PHE A 19 6.48 -39.35 34.32
C PHE A 19 7.63 -39.37 35.32
N ASN A 20 8.54 -38.41 35.22
CA ASN A 20 9.59 -38.19 36.21
C ASN A 20 9.14 -37.04 37.12
N PRO A 21 8.65 -37.29 38.35
CA PRO A 21 8.20 -36.24 39.26
C PRO A 21 9.36 -35.42 39.86
N GLN A 22 10.63 -35.75 39.54
CA GLN A 22 11.82 -35.18 40.18
C GLN A 22 12.65 -34.24 39.28
N ALA A 23 12.11 -33.77 38.15
CA ALA A 23 12.79 -32.79 37.29
C ALA A 23 12.44 -31.32 37.59
N TYR A 24 11.89 -31.04 38.77
CA TYR A 24 11.60 -29.69 39.22
C TYR A 24 12.76 -29.11 40.00
N GLY A 25 13.42 -28.09 39.44
CA GLY A 25 14.41 -27.28 40.14
C GLY A 25 13.83 -26.67 41.42
N SER A 26 14.71 -26.38 42.37
CA SER A 26 14.38 -25.84 43.69
C SER A 26 13.40 -24.66 43.61
N TYR A 27 12.18 -24.87 44.13
CA TYR A 27 11.17 -23.82 44.31
C TYR A 27 11.35 -23.15 45.66
N GLU A 28 11.52 -21.83 45.68
CA GLU A 28 11.26 -21.04 46.89
C GLU A 28 9.87 -20.39 46.74
N SER A 29 8.92 -20.77 47.60
CA SER A 29 7.64 -20.06 47.71
C SER A 29 7.78 -18.91 48.70
N ARG A 30 7.42 -17.69 48.30
CA ARG A 30 7.29 -16.53 49.21
C ARG A 30 5.85 -16.03 49.20
N ARG A 31 5.33 -15.63 50.36
CA ARG A 31 4.02 -14.96 50.48
C ARG A 31 4.26 -13.45 50.55
N PHE A 32 3.54 -12.68 49.72
CA PHE A 32 3.39 -11.24 49.98
C PHE A 32 2.40 -11.01 51.14
N ALA A 33 2.39 -9.79 51.68
CA ALA A 33 1.50 -9.39 52.77
C ALA A 33 0.00 -9.65 52.50
N SER A 34 -0.41 -9.79 51.23
CA SER A 34 -1.79 -10.05 50.78
C SER A 34 -2.20 -11.53 50.73
N GLY A 35 -1.34 -12.48 51.10
CA GLY A 35 -1.72 -13.90 51.23
C GLY A 35 -1.72 -14.72 49.93
N TYR A 36 -1.31 -14.16 48.80
CA TYR A 36 -1.13 -14.88 47.54
C TYR A 36 0.16 -15.72 47.56
N GLU A 37 0.08 -16.98 47.09
CA GLU A 37 1.24 -17.84 46.86
C GLU A 37 1.94 -17.42 45.57
N ILE A 38 3.27 -17.25 45.65
CA ILE A 38 4.10 -16.90 44.50
C ILE A 38 5.11 -18.00 44.25
N VAL A 39 5.13 -18.46 43.00
CA VAL A 39 6.07 -19.44 42.49
C VAL A 39 7.10 -18.73 41.60
N ASP A 40 8.37 -18.80 42.00
CA ASP A 40 9.47 -18.22 41.23
C ASP A 40 10.04 -19.22 40.22
N HIS A 41 10.29 -18.75 39.01
CA HIS A 41 10.93 -19.49 37.93
C HIS A 41 12.14 -18.74 37.37
N THR A 42 13.13 -19.48 36.86
CA THR A 42 14.30 -18.92 36.17
C THR A 42 14.47 -19.51 34.77
N TYR A 43 14.60 -18.62 33.78
CA TYR A 43 14.74 -18.96 32.36
C TYR A 43 15.67 -17.95 31.67
N ASP A 44 16.53 -18.40 30.76
CA ASP A 44 17.40 -17.50 30.00
C ASP A 44 16.57 -16.47 29.21
N ALA A 45 15.44 -16.94 28.66
CA ALA A 45 14.48 -16.11 27.96
C ALA A 45 13.03 -16.44 28.33
N VAL A 46 12.19 -15.41 28.39
CA VAL A 46 10.74 -15.53 28.58
C VAL A 46 10.03 -14.87 27.41
N ILE A 47 9.07 -15.57 26.82
CA ILE A 47 8.23 -15.07 25.72
C ILE A 47 6.81 -14.94 26.24
N VAL A 48 6.20 -13.77 26.04
CA VAL A 48 4.80 -13.54 26.37
C VAL A 48 3.98 -13.42 25.08
N GLY A 49 3.19 -14.45 24.81
CA GLY A 49 2.36 -14.60 23.61
C GLY A 49 2.82 -15.79 22.76
N ALA A 50 1.86 -16.60 22.31
CA ALA A 50 2.10 -17.78 21.48
C ALA A 50 1.41 -17.70 20.11
N GLY A 51 1.28 -16.48 19.57
CA GLY A 51 0.96 -16.27 18.16
C GLY A 51 2.16 -16.57 17.24
N GLY A 52 2.06 -16.22 15.96
CA GLY A 52 3.12 -16.51 14.98
C GLY A 52 4.50 -15.98 15.39
N ALA A 53 4.58 -14.75 15.91
CA ALA A 53 5.84 -14.14 16.33
C ALA A 53 6.46 -14.84 17.55
N GLY A 54 5.65 -15.10 18.58
CA GLY A 54 6.11 -15.76 19.80
C GLY A 54 6.57 -17.19 19.56
N LEU A 55 5.83 -17.97 18.77
CA LEU A 55 6.24 -19.33 18.40
C LEU A 55 7.52 -19.34 17.56
N ARG A 56 7.67 -18.40 16.61
CA ARG A 56 8.90 -18.28 15.81
C ARG A 56 10.10 -17.89 16.66
N ALA A 57 9.92 -17.01 17.64
CA ALA A 57 10.97 -16.64 18.60
C ALA A 57 11.36 -17.82 19.49
N ALA A 58 10.37 -18.56 20.02
CA ALA A 58 10.59 -19.71 20.89
C ALA A 58 11.43 -20.79 20.20
N MET A 59 11.06 -21.15 18.98
CA MET A 59 11.81 -22.10 18.18
C MET A 59 13.26 -21.66 17.97
N GLY A 60 13.49 -20.39 17.59
CA GLY A 60 14.83 -19.88 17.35
C GLY A 60 15.72 -19.85 18.60
N LEU A 61 15.14 -19.52 19.77
CA LEU A 61 15.87 -19.48 21.03
C LEU A 61 16.24 -20.87 21.53
N VAL A 62 15.30 -21.82 21.48
CA VAL A 62 15.57 -23.21 21.91
C VAL A 62 16.53 -23.90 20.95
N GLU A 63 16.43 -23.64 19.64
CA GLU A 63 17.42 -24.09 18.65
C GLU A 63 18.83 -23.55 18.94
N ALA A 64 18.93 -22.32 19.44
CA ALA A 64 20.18 -21.71 19.88
C ALA A 64 20.63 -22.15 21.30
N GLY A 65 19.91 -23.07 21.95
CA GLY A 65 20.26 -23.65 23.25
C GLY A 65 19.79 -22.89 24.48
N PHE A 66 18.96 -21.85 24.34
CA PHE A 66 18.45 -21.06 25.47
C PHE A 66 17.30 -21.76 26.18
N LYS A 67 17.37 -21.85 27.51
CA LYS A 67 16.25 -22.31 28.34
C LYS A 67 15.13 -21.28 28.29
N THR A 68 14.06 -21.62 27.56
CA THR A 68 13.01 -20.65 27.18
C THR A 68 11.64 -21.04 27.73
N ALA A 69 10.96 -20.09 28.37
CA ALA A 69 9.54 -20.21 28.77
C ALA A 69 8.64 -19.45 27.80
N VAL A 70 7.53 -20.07 27.40
CA VAL A 70 6.51 -19.46 26.52
C VAL A 70 5.20 -19.36 27.29
N LEU A 71 4.87 -18.15 27.73
CA LEU A 71 3.62 -17.84 28.42
C LEU A 71 2.57 -17.43 27.39
N THR A 72 1.35 -17.89 27.55
CA THR A 72 0.23 -17.48 26.71
C THR A 72 -1.07 -17.57 27.47
N LYS A 73 -1.91 -16.54 27.39
CA LYS A 73 -3.26 -16.54 28.02
C LYS A 73 -4.26 -17.44 27.30
N LEU A 74 -3.88 -18.00 26.14
CA LEU A 74 -4.69 -18.92 25.35
C LEU A 74 -3.87 -20.16 25.02
N PHE A 75 -4.54 -21.27 24.71
CA PHE A 75 -3.89 -22.32 23.94
C PHE A 75 -3.28 -21.74 22.62
N PRO A 76 -2.02 -22.05 22.26
CA PRO A 76 -1.30 -21.35 21.18
C PRO A 76 -2.07 -21.19 19.87
N THR A 77 -2.75 -22.24 19.39
CA THR A 77 -3.48 -22.21 18.11
C THR A 77 -4.79 -21.42 18.14
N ARG A 78 -5.17 -20.86 19.28
CA ARG A 78 -6.31 -19.92 19.43
C ARG A 78 -5.89 -18.45 19.31
N SER A 79 -4.59 -18.18 19.21
CA SER A 79 -4.07 -16.83 18.94
C SER A 79 -4.64 -16.25 17.66
N HIS A 80 -4.84 -14.92 17.60
CA HIS A 80 -5.51 -14.28 16.47
C HIS A 80 -4.82 -14.47 15.11
N THR A 81 -3.52 -14.81 15.09
CA THR A 81 -2.82 -15.28 13.88
C THR A 81 -3.61 -16.35 13.12
N VAL A 82 -4.35 -17.24 13.81
CA VAL A 82 -5.16 -18.31 13.21
C VAL A 82 -6.22 -17.78 12.24
N ALA A 83 -6.71 -16.56 12.47
CA ALA A 83 -7.76 -15.93 11.69
C ALA A 83 -7.24 -15.14 10.48
N ALA A 84 -5.92 -15.05 10.27
CA ALA A 84 -5.40 -14.38 9.09
C ALA A 84 -5.69 -15.22 7.82
N GLN A 85 -6.14 -14.55 6.77
CA GLN A 85 -6.67 -15.24 5.59
C GLN A 85 -5.74 -15.11 4.37
N GLY A 86 -5.59 -13.88 3.87
CA GLY A 86 -5.16 -13.61 2.49
C GLY A 86 -3.75 -14.04 2.09
N GLY A 87 -2.78 -14.11 3.01
CA GLY A 87 -1.45 -14.62 2.69
C GLY A 87 -0.29 -13.97 3.45
N VAL A 88 0.92 -14.32 3.03
CA VAL A 88 2.21 -13.78 3.48
C VAL A 88 3.04 -13.36 2.27
N ASN A 89 3.57 -12.14 2.27
CA ASN A 89 4.33 -11.61 1.13
C ASN A 89 5.75 -12.15 1.09
N ALA A 90 6.21 -12.54 -0.10
CA ALA A 90 7.62 -12.76 -0.41
C ALA A 90 7.85 -12.68 -1.92
N ALA A 91 8.90 -11.97 -2.34
CA ALA A 91 9.30 -11.90 -3.75
C ALA A 91 9.99 -13.22 -4.18
N LEU A 92 9.22 -14.31 -4.27
CA LEU A 92 9.68 -15.62 -4.73
C LEU A 92 9.80 -15.71 -6.25
N GLY A 93 9.05 -14.87 -6.98
CA GLY A 93 9.02 -14.87 -8.43
C GLY A 93 8.39 -16.12 -9.04
N ASN A 94 7.40 -16.73 -8.37
CA ASN A 94 6.79 -17.98 -8.85
C ASN A 94 5.70 -17.75 -9.91
N MET A 95 5.13 -16.55 -9.98
CA MET A 95 4.07 -16.19 -10.93
C MET A 95 4.62 -15.36 -12.11
N GLU A 96 5.54 -14.45 -11.79
CA GLU A 96 6.30 -13.63 -12.72
C GLU A 96 7.66 -13.27 -12.07
N PRO A 97 8.67 -12.80 -12.82
CA PRO A 97 9.88 -12.26 -12.21
C PRO A 97 9.55 -11.15 -11.20
N ASP A 98 10.08 -11.26 -9.99
CA ASP A 98 9.86 -10.31 -8.90
C ASP A 98 11.18 -10.00 -8.19
N ASP A 99 11.19 -8.92 -7.40
CA ASP A 99 12.35 -8.48 -6.67
C ASP A 99 11.98 -7.96 -5.28
N TRP A 100 12.74 -8.36 -4.26
CA TRP A 100 12.50 -7.91 -2.88
C TRP A 100 12.63 -6.38 -2.74
N ARG A 101 13.39 -5.72 -3.61
CA ARG A 101 13.55 -4.26 -3.66
C ARG A 101 12.27 -3.58 -4.16
N TRP A 102 11.46 -4.25 -4.98
CA TRP A 102 10.13 -3.76 -5.37
C TRP A 102 9.16 -3.87 -4.22
N HIS A 103 9.21 -4.98 -3.47
CA HIS A 103 8.46 -5.14 -2.22
C HIS A 103 8.87 -4.12 -1.16
N PHE A 104 10.17 -3.81 -1.03
CA PHE A 104 10.69 -2.72 -0.21
C PHE A 104 10.08 -1.37 -0.61
N TYR A 105 10.12 -1.02 -1.90
CA TYR A 105 9.53 0.22 -2.41
C TYR A 105 8.03 0.33 -2.10
N ASP A 106 7.27 -0.74 -2.37
CA ASP A 106 5.84 -0.80 -2.09
C ASP A 106 5.56 -0.60 -0.60
N THR A 107 6.37 -1.20 0.27
CA THR A 107 6.20 -1.11 1.73
C THR A 107 6.54 0.29 2.25
N VAL A 108 7.62 0.93 1.77
CA VAL A 108 7.96 2.32 2.14
C VAL A 108 6.89 3.30 1.66
N LYS A 109 6.40 3.13 0.43
CA LYS A 109 5.30 3.95 -0.10
C LYS A 109 3.99 3.68 0.64
N GLY A 110 3.71 2.41 0.95
CA GLY A 110 2.50 1.96 1.64
C GLY A 110 2.41 2.50 3.07
N SER A 111 3.56 2.63 3.75
CA SER A 111 3.69 3.23 5.09
C SER A 111 3.57 4.76 5.10
N ASP A 112 3.40 5.36 3.92
CA ASP A 112 3.35 6.81 3.69
C ASP A 112 4.58 7.52 4.28
N TRP A 113 5.75 6.90 4.09
CA TRP A 113 7.07 7.38 4.55
C TRP A 113 7.17 7.66 6.06
N LEU A 114 6.34 6.97 6.84
CA LEU A 114 6.48 6.86 8.30
C LEU A 114 7.08 5.51 8.71
N GLY A 115 7.35 4.61 7.77
CA GLY A 115 8.05 3.35 8.06
C GLY A 115 9.57 3.54 8.08
N ASP A 116 10.23 2.92 9.07
CA ASP A 116 11.68 2.89 9.23
C ASP A 116 12.30 1.98 8.15
N GLN A 117 13.10 2.56 7.25
CA GLN A 117 13.54 1.90 6.03
C GLN A 117 14.63 0.84 6.27
N ASP A 118 15.38 0.90 7.36
CA ASP A 118 16.27 -0.19 7.79
C ASP A 118 15.47 -1.45 8.17
N ALA A 119 14.39 -1.29 8.93
CA ALA A 119 13.49 -2.38 9.29
C ALA A 119 12.74 -2.92 8.07
N ILE A 120 12.26 -2.05 7.17
CA ILE A 120 11.58 -2.49 5.93
C ILE A 120 12.55 -3.21 5.01
N HIS A 121 13.80 -2.73 4.90
CA HIS A 121 14.85 -3.42 4.16
C HIS A 121 15.05 -4.83 4.72
N TYR A 122 15.32 -4.96 6.03
CA TYR A 122 15.49 -6.26 6.67
C TYR A 122 14.32 -7.21 6.37
N MET A 123 13.09 -6.73 6.57
CA MET A 123 11.88 -7.53 6.37
C MET A 123 11.72 -8.02 4.92
N CYS A 124 11.87 -7.13 3.93
CA CYS A 124 11.63 -7.50 2.54
C CYS A 124 12.74 -8.40 2.00
N ARG A 125 14.01 -8.13 2.34
CA ARG A 125 15.15 -8.96 1.91
C ARG A 125 15.09 -10.37 2.46
N GLU A 126 14.68 -10.53 3.72
CA GLU A 126 14.59 -11.84 4.39
C GLU A 126 13.30 -12.60 4.04
N ALA A 127 12.31 -11.97 3.41
CA ALA A 127 10.99 -12.56 3.15
C ALA A 127 11.03 -13.86 2.34
N PRO A 128 11.77 -13.96 1.22
CA PRO A 128 11.86 -15.22 0.47
C PRO A 128 12.35 -16.38 1.32
N ARG A 129 13.41 -16.16 2.10
CA ARG A 129 14.00 -17.19 2.98
C ARG A 129 13.02 -17.61 4.08
N ALA A 130 12.33 -16.67 4.69
CA ALA A 130 11.38 -16.96 5.77
C ALA A 130 10.15 -17.75 5.27
N VAL A 131 9.63 -17.44 4.08
CA VAL A 131 8.51 -18.19 3.50
C VAL A 131 8.91 -19.61 3.09
N LEU A 132 10.11 -19.78 2.52
CA LEU A 132 10.65 -21.11 2.20
C LEU A 132 10.94 -21.93 3.46
N GLU A 133 11.37 -21.30 4.56
CA GLU A 133 11.53 -21.95 5.86
C GLU A 133 10.20 -22.50 6.38
N LEU A 134 9.10 -21.75 6.25
CA LEU A 134 7.75 -22.22 6.61
C LEU A 134 7.29 -23.40 5.73
N GLU A 135 7.55 -23.35 4.43
CA GLU A 135 7.22 -24.45 3.52
C GLU A 135 7.97 -25.73 3.87
N ASN A 136 9.27 -25.61 4.19
CA ASN A 136 10.11 -26.72 4.66
C ASN A 136 9.66 -27.28 6.03
N TYR A 137 8.96 -26.50 6.87
CA TYR A 137 8.32 -27.02 8.08
C TYR A 137 7.02 -27.78 7.80
N GLY A 138 6.57 -27.84 6.54
CA GLY A 138 5.36 -28.53 6.11
C GLY A 138 4.14 -27.62 5.96
N MET A 139 4.31 -26.30 5.87
CA MET A 139 3.17 -25.39 5.66
C MET A 139 2.53 -25.68 4.30
N PRO A 140 1.23 -26.01 4.24
CA PRO A 140 0.58 -26.56 3.05
C PRO A 140 0.17 -25.47 2.05
N PHE A 141 1.13 -24.68 1.56
CA PHE A 141 0.88 -23.66 0.54
C PHE A 141 0.14 -24.24 -0.67
N SER A 142 -0.82 -23.46 -1.19
CA SER A 142 -1.42 -23.74 -2.49
C SER A 142 -0.33 -23.76 -3.57
N ARG A 143 -0.53 -24.53 -4.64
CA ARG A 143 0.52 -24.79 -5.63
C ARG A 143 0.21 -24.19 -7.00
N THR A 144 1.27 -23.82 -7.72
CA THR A 144 1.25 -23.58 -9.16
C THR A 144 1.26 -24.91 -9.92
N LYS A 145 1.13 -24.89 -11.26
CA LYS A 145 1.21 -26.09 -12.08
C LYS A 145 2.59 -26.77 -12.01
N GLU A 146 3.63 -26.00 -11.72
CA GLU A 146 5.02 -26.43 -11.59
C GLU A 146 5.35 -26.95 -10.17
N GLY A 147 4.36 -27.04 -9.27
CA GLY A 147 4.57 -27.49 -7.89
C GLY A 147 5.18 -26.45 -6.94
N LYS A 148 5.37 -25.21 -7.40
CA LYS A 148 5.85 -24.09 -6.58
C LYS A 148 4.73 -23.51 -5.71
N ILE A 149 5.09 -22.66 -4.74
CA ILE A 149 4.14 -21.91 -3.92
C ILE A 149 3.35 -20.94 -4.83
N TYR A 150 2.03 -21.07 -4.85
CA TYR A 150 1.12 -20.15 -5.54
C TYR A 150 1.09 -18.80 -4.84
N GLN A 151 1.14 -17.73 -5.63
CA GLN A 151 1.07 -16.36 -5.16
C GLN A 151 -0.07 -15.62 -5.87
N ARG A 152 -0.79 -14.76 -5.13
CA ARG A 152 -1.91 -13.95 -5.65
C ARG A 152 -1.60 -12.45 -5.60
N ALA A 153 -2.37 -11.66 -6.33
CA ALA A 153 -2.35 -10.21 -6.24
C ALA A 153 -2.93 -9.74 -4.89
N PHE A 154 -2.48 -8.58 -4.42
CA PHE A 154 -2.96 -7.95 -3.19
C PHE A 154 -2.78 -6.43 -3.25
N GLY A 155 -3.44 -5.72 -2.33
CA GLY A 155 -3.49 -4.26 -2.35
C GLY A 155 -2.12 -3.61 -2.21
N GLY A 156 -1.83 -2.63 -3.08
CA GLY A 156 -0.61 -1.82 -3.01
C GLY A 156 0.68 -2.52 -3.43
N GLN A 157 0.61 -3.64 -4.14
CA GLN A 157 1.77 -4.38 -4.66
C GLN A 157 2.01 -4.09 -6.14
N SER A 158 3.26 -3.84 -6.52
CA SER A 158 3.64 -3.51 -7.89
C SER A 158 5.00 -4.05 -8.30
N LEU A 159 5.19 -4.20 -9.61
CA LEU A 159 6.48 -4.54 -10.21
C LEU A 159 7.26 -3.25 -10.57
N ASP A 160 8.57 -3.37 -10.76
CA ASP A 160 9.49 -2.29 -11.17
C ASP A 160 9.24 -0.95 -10.45
N TYR A 161 9.34 -0.95 -9.11
CA TYR A 161 9.21 0.27 -8.29
C TYR A 161 7.94 1.10 -8.60
N GLY A 162 6.79 0.43 -8.81
CA GLY A 162 5.52 1.10 -9.13
C GLY A 162 5.25 1.33 -10.61
N ARG A 163 6.12 0.88 -11.52
CA ARG A 163 6.01 1.12 -12.96
C ARG A 163 5.56 -0.10 -13.76
N GLY A 164 5.83 -1.31 -13.27
CA GLY A 164 5.63 -2.57 -14.00
C GLY A 164 4.25 -3.22 -13.84
N GLY A 165 3.25 -2.49 -13.36
CA GLY A 165 1.91 -3.04 -13.14
C GLY A 165 1.74 -3.75 -11.79
N GLN A 166 0.67 -4.54 -11.67
CA GLN A 166 0.29 -5.28 -10.46
C GLN A 166 1.20 -6.49 -10.26
N ALA A 167 1.69 -6.69 -9.04
CA ALA A 167 2.46 -7.87 -8.66
C ALA A 167 1.61 -8.96 -8.00
N HIS A 168 2.07 -10.21 -8.10
CA HIS A 168 1.50 -11.41 -7.46
C HIS A 168 2.54 -12.02 -6.52
N ARG A 169 2.75 -11.41 -5.34
CA ARG A 169 3.75 -11.89 -4.37
C ARG A 169 3.19 -12.43 -3.06
N THR A 170 1.88 -12.48 -2.94
CA THR A 170 1.20 -12.93 -1.72
C THR A 170 1.07 -14.45 -1.73
N CYS A 171 1.98 -15.14 -1.05
CA CYS A 171 1.97 -16.59 -0.86
C CYS A 171 0.79 -16.99 0.03
N CYS A 172 0.03 -18.02 -0.32
CA CYS A 172 -1.21 -18.33 0.40
C CYS A 172 -1.53 -19.82 0.51
N VAL A 173 -2.34 -20.16 1.52
CA VAL A 173 -2.98 -21.47 1.68
C VAL A 173 -4.48 -21.25 1.51
N ALA A 174 -4.94 -21.26 0.26
CA ALA A 174 -6.25 -20.70 -0.10
C ALA A 174 -6.44 -19.35 0.64
N ASP A 175 -7.52 -19.18 1.38
CA ASP A 175 -7.79 -18.03 2.27
C ASP A 175 -7.70 -18.38 3.76
N ARG A 176 -6.88 -19.37 4.12
CA ARG A 176 -6.64 -19.85 5.51
C ARG A 176 -5.16 -19.86 5.86
N THR A 177 -4.41 -18.87 5.36
CA THR A 177 -2.95 -18.84 5.50
C THR A 177 -2.49 -18.71 6.95
N GLY A 178 -3.18 -17.90 7.75
CA GLY A 178 -2.90 -17.72 9.18
C GLY A 178 -3.13 -18.98 10.01
N HIS A 179 -4.24 -19.67 9.76
CA HIS A 179 -4.54 -20.98 10.35
C HIS A 179 -3.38 -21.95 10.11
N SER A 180 -3.01 -22.11 8.83
CA SER A 180 -1.97 -23.04 8.41
C SER A 180 -0.59 -22.66 8.98
N MET A 181 -0.24 -21.37 8.96
CA MET A 181 1.01 -20.86 9.53
C MET A 181 1.09 -21.15 11.03
N LEU A 182 0.04 -20.84 11.78
CA LEU A 182 0.05 -20.99 13.23
C LEU A 182 0.12 -22.47 13.64
N HIS A 183 -0.64 -23.34 12.98
CA HIS A 183 -0.57 -24.79 13.21
C HIS A 183 0.78 -25.38 12.81
N THR A 184 1.39 -24.91 11.71
CA THR A 184 2.73 -25.36 11.29
C THR A 184 3.79 -24.94 12.31
N LEU A 185 3.78 -23.68 12.74
CA LEU A 185 4.72 -23.19 13.74
C LEU A 185 4.56 -23.91 15.08
N TYR A 186 3.32 -24.10 15.55
CA TYR A 186 3.06 -24.83 16.78
C TYR A 186 3.48 -26.31 16.66
N GLY A 187 3.13 -26.99 15.57
CA GLY A 187 3.56 -28.36 15.32
C GLY A 187 5.09 -28.48 15.29
N ARG A 188 5.77 -27.50 14.71
CA ARG A 188 7.24 -27.46 14.66
C ARG A 188 7.87 -27.23 16.03
N THR A 189 7.31 -26.35 16.86
CA THR A 189 7.85 -26.10 18.21
C THR A 189 7.74 -27.31 19.14
N LEU A 190 6.81 -28.24 18.89
CA LEU A 190 6.72 -29.51 19.63
C LEU A 190 7.92 -30.44 19.39
N ALA A 191 8.71 -30.20 18.34
CA ALA A 191 9.97 -30.92 18.11
C ALA A 191 11.14 -30.39 18.95
N TYR A 192 10.95 -29.28 19.67
CA TYR A 192 11.97 -28.63 20.51
C TYR A 192 11.53 -28.67 21.99
N ASP A 193 12.48 -28.51 22.93
CA ASP A 193 12.19 -28.45 24.37
C ASP A 193 11.65 -27.07 24.83
N CYS A 194 10.65 -26.56 24.13
CA CYS A 194 9.94 -25.34 24.52
C CYS A 194 9.09 -25.60 25.78
N LYS A 195 9.33 -24.86 26.87
CA LYS A 195 8.49 -24.96 28.09
C LYS A 195 7.30 -24.02 27.98
N TYR A 196 6.12 -24.58 27.77
CA TYR A 196 4.88 -23.82 27.66
C TYR A 196 4.18 -23.64 29.01
N PHE A 197 3.71 -22.42 29.23
CA PHE A 197 2.82 -22.02 30.33
C PHE A 197 1.53 -21.53 29.69
N ILE A 198 0.62 -22.47 29.45
CA ILE A 198 -0.63 -22.27 28.73
C ILE A 198 -1.70 -21.76 29.69
N GLU A 199 -2.48 -20.78 29.25
CA GLU A 199 -3.50 -20.11 30.06
C GLU A 199 -2.90 -19.42 31.29
N TYR A 200 -1.73 -18.80 31.07
CA TYR A 200 -1.08 -17.86 31.98
C TYR A 200 -1.30 -16.43 31.49
N LEU A 201 -2.00 -15.62 32.28
CA LEU A 201 -2.19 -14.20 32.01
C LEU A 201 -1.00 -13.40 32.57
N ALA A 202 -0.13 -12.90 31.70
CA ALA A 202 0.92 -11.98 32.11
C ALA A 202 0.31 -10.64 32.57
N LEU A 203 0.71 -10.18 33.76
CA LEU A 203 0.15 -8.98 34.39
C LEU A 203 1.03 -7.75 34.13
N ASP A 204 2.34 -7.87 34.40
CA ASP A 204 3.32 -6.79 34.26
C ASP A 204 4.75 -7.28 34.01
N LEU A 205 5.56 -6.39 33.44
CA LEU A 205 7.01 -6.53 33.39
C LEU A 205 7.62 -6.36 34.79
N LEU A 206 8.64 -7.17 35.09
CA LEU A 206 9.49 -6.97 36.25
C LEU A 206 10.69 -6.10 35.82
N MET A 207 10.69 -4.85 36.29
CA MET A 207 11.73 -3.87 35.97
C MET A 207 12.69 -3.70 37.13
N ASN A 208 13.99 -3.64 36.84
CA ASN A 208 15.01 -3.21 37.78
C ASN A 208 15.85 -2.12 37.13
N LYS A 209 15.71 -0.88 37.63
CA LYS A 209 16.25 0.33 36.97
C LYS A 209 15.70 0.41 35.54
N ASN A 210 16.58 0.47 34.52
CA ASN A 210 16.20 0.52 33.10
C ASN A 210 16.37 -0.84 32.39
N ARG A 211 16.30 -1.95 33.13
CA ARG A 211 16.40 -3.32 32.59
C ARG A 211 15.12 -4.10 32.90
N CYS A 212 14.58 -4.78 31.90
CA CYS A 212 13.58 -5.81 32.13
C CYS A 212 14.27 -7.09 32.61
N VAL A 213 13.79 -7.64 33.72
CA VAL A 213 14.33 -8.84 34.35
C VAL A 213 13.29 -9.98 34.37
N GLY A 214 12.18 -9.85 33.66
CA GLY A 214 11.14 -10.88 33.64
C GLY A 214 9.72 -10.35 33.63
N VAL A 215 8.78 -11.22 34.00
CA VAL A 215 7.35 -10.91 34.09
C VAL A 215 6.70 -11.59 35.29
N ILE A 216 5.60 -11.03 35.78
CA ILE A 216 4.68 -11.71 36.70
C ILE A 216 3.41 -12.11 35.95
N ALA A 217 2.92 -13.31 36.20
CA ALA A 217 1.74 -13.86 35.55
C ALA A 217 0.84 -14.61 36.53
N TRP A 218 -0.44 -14.70 36.18
CA TRP A 218 -1.46 -15.46 36.90
C TRP A 218 -1.80 -16.73 36.12
N ASN A 219 -1.65 -17.88 36.78
CA ASN A 219 -2.10 -19.17 36.24
C ASN A 219 -3.62 -19.29 36.41
N LEU A 220 -4.35 -19.36 35.29
CA LEU A 220 -5.81 -19.43 35.32
C LEU A 220 -6.31 -20.79 35.83
N GLU A 221 -5.53 -21.86 35.71
CA GLU A 221 -5.96 -23.22 36.09
C GLU A 221 -5.98 -23.44 37.61
N ASP A 222 -4.99 -22.93 38.35
CA ASP A 222 -4.87 -23.15 39.80
C ASP A 222 -4.95 -21.88 40.65
N GLY A 223 -5.01 -20.70 40.02
CA GLY A 223 -5.11 -19.41 40.69
C GLY A 223 -3.80 -18.87 41.27
N LYS A 224 -2.66 -19.55 41.09
CA LYS A 224 -1.38 -19.12 41.64
C LYS A 224 -0.74 -18.01 40.82
N LEU A 225 0.09 -17.21 41.49
CA LEU A 225 0.90 -16.19 40.83
C LEU A 225 2.32 -16.71 40.62
N HIS A 226 2.91 -16.33 39.50
CA HIS A 226 4.20 -16.81 39.06
C HIS A 226 5.08 -15.66 38.62
N ARG A 227 6.32 -15.59 39.11
CA ARG A 227 7.33 -14.67 38.59
C ARG A 227 8.33 -15.43 37.75
N PHE A 228 8.55 -14.96 36.53
CA PHE A 228 9.47 -15.55 35.58
C PHE A 228 10.68 -14.63 35.45
N HIS A 229 11.72 -14.91 36.25
CA HIS A 229 12.97 -14.17 36.27
C HIS A 229 13.84 -14.58 35.08
N SER A 230 14.31 -13.60 34.28
CA SER A 230 15.03 -13.88 33.03
C SER A 230 16.02 -12.79 32.62
N ASN A 231 16.96 -13.16 31.74
CA ASN A 231 17.92 -12.23 31.14
C ASN A 231 17.28 -11.42 30.01
N ASN A 232 16.33 -12.03 29.30
CA ASN A 232 15.67 -11.51 28.12
C ASN A 232 14.17 -11.83 28.15
N THR A 233 13.33 -10.82 27.96
CA THR A 233 11.88 -10.94 27.83
C THR A 233 11.44 -10.47 26.44
N ILE A 234 10.64 -11.27 25.74
CA ILE A 234 10.06 -10.96 24.43
C ILE A 234 8.55 -10.79 24.57
N LEU A 235 8.03 -9.62 24.20
CA LEU A 235 6.59 -9.37 24.11
C LEU A 235 6.09 -9.65 22.69
N ALA A 236 5.12 -10.55 22.57
CA ALA A 236 4.50 -10.98 21.31
C ALA A 236 2.97 -11.14 21.47
N THR A 237 2.34 -10.20 22.16
CA THR A 237 0.97 -10.31 22.69
C THR A 237 -0.15 -9.94 21.70
N GLY A 238 0.18 -9.49 20.49
CA GLY A 238 -0.78 -9.02 19.49
C GLY A 238 -1.29 -7.59 19.73
N GLY A 239 -2.27 -7.16 18.93
CA GLY A 239 -2.85 -5.81 18.96
C GLY A 239 -3.99 -5.60 19.97
N TYR A 240 -4.68 -4.46 19.82
CA TYR A 240 -5.72 -3.95 20.72
C TYR A 240 -7.01 -3.52 20.01
N GLY A 241 -7.35 -4.15 18.88
CA GLY A 241 -8.55 -3.81 18.11
C GLY A 241 -9.86 -3.80 18.91
N ARG A 242 -9.93 -4.54 20.03
CA ARG A 242 -11.08 -4.56 20.95
C ARG A 242 -11.32 -3.26 21.74
N ALA A 243 -10.45 -2.27 21.59
CA ALA A 243 -10.71 -0.91 22.04
C ALA A 243 -11.85 -0.24 21.25
N TYR A 244 -12.24 -0.80 20.10
CA TYR A 244 -13.32 -0.32 19.24
C TYR A 244 -14.54 -1.24 19.29
N PHE A 245 -15.71 -0.67 19.01
CA PHE A 245 -16.97 -1.41 19.01
C PHE A 245 -17.05 -2.43 17.88
N SER A 246 -16.66 -2.05 16.66
CA SER A 246 -16.62 -2.95 15.51
C SER A 246 -15.17 -3.19 15.09
N CYS A 247 -14.70 -4.43 15.27
CA CYS A 247 -13.38 -4.86 14.85
C CYS A 247 -13.40 -6.29 14.30
N THR A 248 -12.45 -6.62 13.43
CA THR A 248 -12.22 -8.01 12.98
C THR A 248 -11.45 -8.84 14.02
N SER A 249 -10.92 -8.17 15.04
CA SER A 249 -10.02 -8.75 16.04
C SER A 249 -10.77 -9.73 16.95
N ALA A 250 -10.07 -10.79 17.38
CA ALA A 250 -10.61 -11.70 18.40
C ALA A 250 -10.93 -10.93 19.69
N HIS A 251 -11.79 -11.50 20.55
CA HIS A 251 -12.09 -10.93 21.87
C HIS A 251 -10.84 -10.72 22.73
N THR A 252 -9.81 -11.52 22.50
CA THR A 252 -8.56 -11.57 23.26
C THR A 252 -7.51 -10.56 22.78
N CYS A 253 -7.78 -9.76 21.74
CA CYS A 253 -6.89 -8.72 21.22
C CYS A 253 -7.04 -7.42 22.03
N THR A 254 -6.45 -7.40 23.23
CA THR A 254 -6.69 -6.42 24.29
C THR A 254 -5.48 -5.52 24.60
N GLY A 255 -4.39 -5.65 23.85
CA GLY A 255 -3.20 -4.81 24.01
C GLY A 255 -2.47 -4.99 25.33
N ASP A 256 -2.35 -6.23 25.79
CA ASP A 256 -1.77 -6.50 27.12
C ASP A 256 -0.29 -6.11 27.17
N GLY A 257 0.50 -6.42 26.14
CA GLY A 257 1.93 -6.07 26.07
C GLY A 257 2.19 -4.57 26.03
N THR A 258 1.43 -3.82 25.21
CA THR A 258 1.53 -2.36 25.13
C THR A 258 1.11 -1.70 26.45
N ALA A 259 0.15 -2.28 27.16
CA ALA A 259 -0.27 -1.84 28.49
C ALA A 259 0.80 -2.12 29.56
N MET A 260 1.43 -3.31 29.55
CA MET A 260 2.55 -3.65 30.44
C MET A 260 3.74 -2.69 30.25
N VAL A 261 4.07 -2.34 29.00
CA VAL A 261 5.11 -1.34 28.69
C VAL A 261 4.74 0.04 29.22
N SER A 262 3.48 0.46 29.05
CA SER A 262 3.00 1.73 29.59
C SER A 262 3.10 1.79 31.12
N ARG A 263 2.69 0.72 31.83
CA ARG A 263 2.78 0.65 33.29
C ARG A 263 4.21 0.59 33.82
N ALA A 264 5.13 0.05 33.01
CA ALA A 264 6.57 0.11 33.26
C ALA A 264 7.18 1.51 33.04
N GLY A 265 6.38 2.51 32.65
CA GLY A 265 6.84 3.88 32.40
C GLY A 265 7.59 4.04 31.07
N LEU A 266 7.44 3.09 30.16
CA LEU A 266 8.06 3.10 28.83
C LEU A 266 7.06 3.59 27.77
N PRO A 267 7.54 4.15 26.65
CA PRO A 267 6.64 4.67 25.62
C PRO A 267 6.05 3.56 24.76
N ASN A 268 4.84 3.81 24.25
CA ASN A 268 4.39 3.23 22.98
C ASN A 268 4.59 4.25 21.85
N ALA A 269 4.53 3.80 20.60
CA ALA A 269 4.69 4.63 19.42
C ALA A 269 3.52 4.50 18.46
N ASP A 270 3.20 5.59 17.75
CA ASP A 270 2.29 5.61 16.59
C ASP A 270 0.87 5.06 16.85
N MET A 271 0.40 5.17 18.10
CA MET A 271 -0.88 4.59 18.55
C MET A 271 -2.09 5.12 17.77
N GLU A 272 -2.04 6.33 17.21
CA GLU A 272 -3.10 6.93 16.41
C GLU A 272 -3.34 6.26 15.05
N PHE A 273 -2.37 5.47 14.58
CA PHE A 273 -2.43 4.76 13.31
C PHE A 273 -3.10 3.40 13.50
N VAL A 274 -4.43 3.42 13.38
CA VAL A 274 -5.31 2.24 13.42
C VAL A 274 -5.81 1.94 12.01
N GLN A 275 -5.55 0.73 11.50
CA GLN A 275 -6.00 0.33 10.18
C GLN A 275 -7.43 -0.17 10.21
N PHE A 276 -8.24 0.40 9.32
CA PHE A 276 -9.56 -0.09 8.98
C PHE A 276 -9.43 -0.97 7.72
N HIS A 277 -9.67 -2.27 7.86
CA HIS A 277 -9.75 -3.14 6.70
C HIS A 277 -10.99 -2.78 5.89
N PRO A 278 -10.90 -2.66 4.55
CA PRO A 278 -12.05 -2.22 3.75
C PRO A 278 -13.28 -3.12 3.87
N THR A 279 -13.08 -4.41 4.10
CA THR A 279 -14.11 -5.44 3.88
C THR A 279 -14.33 -6.31 5.12
N GLY A 280 -14.71 -5.70 6.24
CA GLY A 280 -15.35 -6.44 7.33
C GLY A 280 -16.82 -6.68 6.97
N ILE A 281 -17.36 -7.85 7.31
CA ILE A 281 -18.76 -8.19 7.02
C ILE A 281 -19.68 -7.27 7.83
N TYR A 282 -20.73 -6.75 7.19
CA TYR A 282 -21.70 -5.89 7.84
C TYR A 282 -22.42 -6.62 8.98
N GLY A 283 -22.67 -5.91 10.08
CA GLY A 283 -23.20 -6.49 11.32
C GLY A 283 -22.13 -7.21 12.15
N ALA A 284 -21.67 -8.38 11.71
CA ALA A 284 -20.82 -9.26 12.53
C ALA A 284 -19.35 -8.80 12.65
N GLY A 285 -18.82 -8.04 11.69
CA GLY A 285 -17.44 -7.54 11.70
C GLY A 285 -16.35 -8.57 11.34
N CYS A 286 -16.71 -9.82 11.03
CA CYS A 286 -15.79 -10.85 10.53
C CYS A 286 -15.06 -10.38 9.26
N LEU A 287 -13.77 -10.68 9.17
CA LEU A 287 -12.95 -10.33 8.01
C LEU A 287 -13.39 -11.11 6.75
N ILE A 288 -13.57 -10.41 5.64
CA ILE A 288 -13.50 -10.98 4.29
C ILE A 288 -12.16 -10.57 3.66
N THR A 289 -11.36 -11.55 3.25
CA THR A 289 -9.99 -11.32 2.79
C THR A 289 -9.90 -10.32 1.64
N GLU A 290 -8.89 -9.45 1.68
CA GLU A 290 -8.49 -8.64 0.52
C GLU A 290 -8.09 -9.52 -0.68
N GLY A 291 -7.76 -10.79 -0.45
CA GLY A 291 -7.57 -11.79 -1.50
C GLY A 291 -8.77 -11.90 -2.44
N VAL A 292 -10.00 -11.63 -1.98
CA VAL A 292 -11.18 -11.56 -2.87
C VAL A 292 -10.96 -10.57 -4.02
N ARG A 293 -10.45 -9.37 -3.69
CA ARG A 293 -10.15 -8.34 -4.69
C ARG A 293 -8.92 -8.71 -5.51
N GLY A 294 -7.97 -9.43 -4.91
CA GLY A 294 -6.80 -10.00 -5.59
C GLY A 294 -7.16 -11.03 -6.66
N GLU A 295 -8.21 -11.82 -6.42
CA GLU A 295 -8.75 -12.81 -7.38
C GLU A 295 -9.73 -12.18 -8.41
N GLY A 296 -9.95 -10.86 -8.37
CA GLY A 296 -10.79 -10.15 -9.33
C GLY A 296 -12.17 -9.70 -8.83
N GLY A 297 -12.49 -9.91 -7.56
CA GLY A 297 -13.66 -9.30 -6.91
C GLY A 297 -13.54 -7.77 -6.84
N TYR A 298 -14.66 -7.05 -6.73
CA TYR A 298 -14.65 -5.59 -6.69
C TYR A 298 -15.81 -5.00 -5.88
N LEU A 299 -15.65 -3.74 -5.47
CA LEU A 299 -16.62 -3.02 -4.65
C LEU A 299 -17.63 -2.26 -5.51
N ILE A 300 -18.91 -2.34 -5.16
CA ILE A 300 -20.00 -1.61 -5.82
C ILE A 300 -20.88 -0.87 -4.81
N ASN A 301 -21.33 0.33 -5.19
CA ASN A 301 -22.28 1.11 -4.40
C ASN A 301 -23.74 0.78 -4.79
N SER A 302 -24.71 1.46 -4.18
CA SER A 302 -26.15 1.26 -4.45
C SER A 302 -26.60 1.56 -5.88
N LYS A 303 -25.75 2.21 -6.68
CA LYS A 303 -26.00 2.47 -8.11
C LYS A 303 -25.39 1.41 -9.02
N GLY A 304 -24.78 0.36 -8.46
CA GLY A 304 -24.00 -0.62 -9.22
C GLY A 304 -22.67 -0.08 -9.77
N GLU A 305 -22.23 1.11 -9.34
CA GLU A 305 -20.97 1.71 -9.80
C GLU A 305 -19.79 1.01 -9.10
N ARG A 306 -18.84 0.51 -9.89
CA ARG A 306 -17.50 0.13 -9.42
C ARG A 306 -16.67 1.38 -9.07
N PHE A 307 -17.04 2.04 -7.97
CA PHE A 307 -16.59 3.39 -7.63
C PHE A 307 -15.07 3.52 -7.44
N MET A 308 -14.34 2.43 -7.13
CA MET A 308 -12.89 2.48 -6.97
C MET A 308 -12.14 2.88 -8.25
N GLU A 309 -12.74 2.73 -9.44
CA GLU A 309 -12.18 3.26 -10.70
C GLU A 309 -12.09 4.79 -10.71
N ARG A 310 -12.95 5.46 -9.94
CA ARG A 310 -12.96 6.92 -9.77
C ARG A 310 -11.94 7.38 -8.72
N TYR A 311 -11.84 6.68 -7.60
CA TYR A 311 -10.94 7.07 -6.49
C TYR A 311 -9.48 6.68 -6.75
N ALA A 312 -9.23 5.54 -7.41
CA ALA A 312 -7.89 5.05 -7.68
C ALA A 312 -7.79 4.46 -9.11
N PRO A 313 -7.74 5.29 -10.18
CA PRO A 313 -7.86 4.80 -11.56
C PRO A 313 -6.87 3.70 -11.97
N ASN A 314 -5.66 3.73 -11.43
CA ASN A 314 -4.63 2.72 -11.72
C ASN A 314 -4.87 1.42 -10.96
N ALA A 315 -4.95 1.49 -9.63
CA ALA A 315 -4.97 0.30 -8.76
C ALA A 315 -6.39 -0.24 -8.51
N LYS A 316 -7.42 0.58 -8.78
CA LYS A 316 -8.83 0.29 -8.52
C LYS A 316 -9.01 -0.24 -7.09
N ASP A 317 -9.68 -1.39 -6.95
CA ASP A 317 -9.96 -2.07 -5.69
C ASP A 317 -8.70 -2.61 -4.98
N LEU A 318 -7.55 -2.67 -5.66
CA LEU A 318 -6.24 -3.04 -5.10
C LEU A 318 -5.38 -1.81 -4.74
N ALA A 319 -6.01 -0.64 -4.57
CA ALA A 319 -5.37 0.48 -3.89
C ALA A 319 -5.03 0.14 -2.42
N SER A 320 -4.26 1.00 -1.76
CA SER A 320 -3.94 0.84 -0.34
C SER A 320 -5.21 0.88 0.52
N ARG A 321 -5.19 0.12 1.63
CA ARG A 321 -6.36 -0.07 2.50
C ARG A 321 -6.97 1.23 3.00
N ASP A 322 -6.13 2.19 3.39
CA ASP A 322 -6.54 3.52 3.83
C ASP A 322 -7.32 4.29 2.74
N VAL A 323 -6.88 4.20 1.48
CA VAL A 323 -7.57 4.81 0.33
C VAL A 323 -8.91 4.14 0.07
N VAL A 324 -8.96 2.81 0.04
CA VAL A 324 -10.21 2.06 -0.21
C VAL A 324 -11.22 2.30 0.92
N SER A 325 -10.78 2.23 2.18
CA SER A 325 -11.65 2.46 3.34
C SER A 325 -12.21 3.89 3.36
N ARG A 326 -11.40 4.91 3.04
CA ARG A 326 -11.89 6.28 2.88
C ARG A 326 -12.89 6.43 1.73
N ALA A 327 -12.62 5.81 0.58
CA ALA A 327 -13.52 5.84 -0.56
C ALA A 327 -14.89 5.24 -0.20
N MET A 328 -14.91 4.08 0.45
CA MET A 328 -16.15 3.45 0.95
C MET A 328 -16.90 4.35 1.92
N ALA A 329 -16.20 4.95 2.89
CA ALA A 329 -16.80 5.87 3.85
C ALA A 329 -17.38 7.14 3.18
N ILE A 330 -16.74 7.66 2.13
CA ILE A 330 -17.29 8.77 1.33
C ILE A 330 -18.54 8.34 0.58
N GLU A 331 -18.54 7.17 -0.07
CA GLU A 331 -19.72 6.65 -0.78
C GLU A 331 -20.93 6.50 0.15
N ILE A 332 -20.72 5.96 1.36
CA ILE A 332 -21.76 5.84 2.39
C ILE A 332 -22.26 7.22 2.82
N ARG A 333 -21.35 8.13 3.22
CA ARG A 333 -21.70 9.50 3.67
C ARG A 333 -22.45 10.31 2.61
N GLU A 334 -22.13 10.12 1.33
CA GLU A 334 -22.80 10.80 0.22
C GLU A 334 -24.09 10.07 -0.24
N GLY A 335 -24.65 9.19 0.59
CA GLY A 335 -25.95 8.55 0.39
C GLY A 335 -25.98 7.45 -0.67
N ARG A 336 -24.82 6.92 -1.04
CA ARG A 336 -24.65 5.85 -2.03
C ARG A 336 -24.38 4.48 -1.40
N GLY A 337 -24.43 4.34 -0.08
CA GLY A 337 -24.41 3.03 0.58
C GLY A 337 -25.62 2.16 0.22
N VAL A 338 -25.50 0.86 0.46
CA VAL A 338 -26.49 -0.20 0.16
C VAL A 338 -27.25 -0.63 1.42
N GLY A 339 -28.27 -1.49 1.26
CA GLY A 339 -29.14 -1.92 2.35
C GLY A 339 -30.16 -0.87 2.78
N ALA A 340 -31.06 -1.25 3.70
CA ALA A 340 -32.16 -0.39 4.14
C ALA A 340 -31.70 0.93 4.78
N GLN A 341 -30.54 0.92 5.45
CA GLN A 341 -29.97 2.09 6.12
C GLN A 341 -28.93 2.85 5.27
N LYS A 342 -28.61 2.36 4.06
CA LYS A 342 -27.55 2.93 3.19
C LYS A 342 -26.19 3.09 3.89
N ASP A 343 -25.82 2.15 4.74
CA ASP A 343 -24.72 2.26 5.70
C ASP A 343 -23.55 1.29 5.43
N HIS A 344 -23.62 0.53 4.34
CA HIS A 344 -22.54 -0.37 3.91
C HIS A 344 -22.39 -0.39 2.38
N ILE A 345 -21.47 -1.20 1.87
CA ILE A 345 -21.13 -1.35 0.45
C ILE A 345 -21.19 -2.84 0.09
N TYR A 346 -21.33 -3.16 -1.19
CA TYR A 346 -21.27 -4.54 -1.67
C TYR A 346 -19.88 -4.90 -2.18
N LEU A 347 -19.41 -6.08 -1.83
CA LEU A 347 -18.26 -6.75 -2.43
C LEU A 347 -18.77 -7.85 -3.36
N GLN A 348 -18.56 -7.67 -4.66
CA GLN A 348 -19.06 -8.58 -5.69
C GLN A 348 -18.00 -9.62 -6.09
N LEU A 349 -18.42 -10.89 -6.14
CA LEU A 349 -17.59 -12.04 -6.56
C LEU A 349 -18.28 -12.95 -7.58
N HIS A 350 -19.61 -12.88 -7.77
CA HIS A 350 -20.38 -13.86 -8.54
C HIS A 350 -20.05 -13.91 -10.05
N HIS A 351 -19.27 -12.96 -10.57
CA HIS A 351 -18.73 -13.01 -11.92
C HIS A 351 -17.49 -13.93 -12.04
N LEU A 352 -16.88 -14.29 -10.92
CA LEU A 352 -15.77 -15.23 -10.89
C LEU A 352 -16.28 -16.66 -11.07
N PRO A 353 -15.52 -17.54 -11.74
CA PRO A 353 -15.87 -18.95 -11.84
C PRO A 353 -16.09 -19.59 -10.46
N THR A 354 -17.16 -20.35 -10.30
CA THR A 354 -17.53 -20.99 -9.02
C THR A 354 -16.41 -21.90 -8.49
N ASN A 355 -15.73 -22.64 -9.36
CA ASN A 355 -14.58 -23.46 -8.98
C ASN A 355 -13.43 -22.62 -8.42
N LEU A 356 -13.16 -21.43 -8.98
CA LEU A 356 -12.15 -20.52 -8.45
C LEU A 356 -12.51 -20.08 -7.02
N ILE A 357 -13.79 -19.75 -6.76
CA ILE A 357 -14.24 -19.37 -5.42
C ILE A 357 -14.02 -20.52 -4.43
N HIS A 358 -14.41 -21.75 -4.77
CA HIS A 358 -14.23 -22.91 -3.90
C HIS A 358 -12.76 -23.30 -3.70
N ASP A 359 -11.91 -23.11 -4.70
CA ASP A 359 -10.49 -23.46 -4.62
C ASP A 359 -9.65 -22.38 -3.90
N ARG A 360 -9.90 -21.10 -4.18
CA ARG A 360 -9.05 -19.98 -3.72
C ARG A 360 -9.61 -19.21 -2.53
N LEU A 361 -10.93 -19.25 -2.34
CA LEU A 361 -11.69 -18.46 -1.37
C LEU A 361 -12.72 -19.29 -0.54
N PRO A 362 -12.44 -20.55 -0.15
CA PRO A 362 -13.42 -21.40 0.54
C PRO A 362 -13.79 -20.91 1.94
N GLY A 363 -12.86 -20.31 2.68
CA GLY A 363 -13.10 -19.81 4.03
C GLY A 363 -14.07 -18.64 4.05
N ILE A 364 -13.94 -17.69 3.13
CA ILE A 364 -14.85 -16.55 3.04
C ILE A 364 -16.21 -16.93 2.46
N ALA A 365 -16.29 -17.96 1.60
CA ALA A 365 -17.56 -18.43 1.09
C ALA A 365 -18.43 -18.97 2.24
N GLU A 366 -17.83 -19.77 3.12
CA GLU A 366 -18.47 -20.26 4.34
C GLU A 366 -18.83 -19.11 5.29
N THR A 367 -17.89 -18.18 5.50
CA THR A 367 -18.10 -17.03 6.41
C THR A 367 -19.24 -16.13 5.94
N ALA A 368 -19.33 -15.84 4.63
CA ALA A 368 -20.40 -15.04 4.05
C ALA A 368 -21.76 -15.74 4.20
N HIS A 369 -21.79 -17.06 4.00
CA HIS A 369 -23.00 -17.85 4.18
C HIS A 369 -23.48 -17.80 5.64
N ILE A 370 -22.60 -18.10 6.60
CA ILE A 370 -22.95 -18.16 8.03
C ILE A 370 -23.39 -16.79 8.57
N PHE A 371 -22.60 -15.75 8.31
CA PHE A 371 -22.77 -14.47 9.03
C PHE A 371 -23.58 -13.42 8.28
N ALA A 372 -23.81 -13.60 6.97
CA ALA A 372 -24.66 -12.70 6.19
C ALA A 372 -25.77 -13.41 5.40
N GLY A 373 -25.86 -14.75 5.45
CA GLY A 373 -26.82 -15.51 4.65
C GLY A 373 -26.57 -15.41 3.15
N VAL A 374 -25.33 -15.07 2.73
CA VAL A 374 -24.99 -14.78 1.33
C VAL A 374 -24.29 -15.97 0.69
N ASP A 375 -24.86 -16.46 -0.41
CA ASP A 375 -24.14 -17.30 -1.37
C ASP A 375 -23.34 -16.39 -2.32
N CYS A 376 -22.02 -16.30 -2.07
CA CYS A 376 -21.14 -15.41 -2.83
C CYS A 376 -20.94 -15.79 -4.31
N THR A 377 -21.45 -16.95 -4.73
CA THR A 377 -21.50 -17.36 -6.15
C THR A 377 -22.66 -16.73 -6.90
N LYS A 378 -23.61 -16.11 -6.20
CA LYS A 378 -24.84 -15.51 -6.75
C LYS A 378 -25.00 -14.06 -6.36
N GLU A 379 -24.75 -13.73 -5.11
CA GLU A 379 -25.03 -12.41 -4.53
C GLU A 379 -23.75 -11.76 -3.95
N PRO A 380 -23.65 -10.42 -3.94
CA PRO A 380 -22.52 -9.73 -3.34
C PRO A 380 -22.56 -9.78 -1.79
N ILE A 381 -21.39 -9.75 -1.16
CA ILE A 381 -21.24 -9.75 0.31
C ILE A 381 -21.40 -8.31 0.84
N PRO A 382 -22.24 -8.05 1.85
CA PRO A 382 -22.34 -6.73 2.48
C PRO A 382 -21.13 -6.47 3.38
N VAL A 383 -20.43 -5.36 3.12
CA VAL A 383 -19.14 -5.04 3.73
C VAL A 383 -19.03 -3.57 4.13
N LEU A 384 -18.24 -3.29 5.16
CA LEU A 384 -17.86 -1.93 5.56
C LEU A 384 -16.41 -1.88 6.09
N PRO A 385 -15.80 -0.67 6.12
CA PRO A 385 -14.52 -0.48 6.80
C PRO A 385 -14.61 -0.83 8.29
N THR A 386 -13.78 -1.78 8.74
CA THR A 386 -13.81 -2.30 10.12
C THR A 386 -12.41 -2.27 10.72
N VAL A 387 -12.27 -1.90 12.00
CA VAL A 387 -10.97 -1.88 12.70
C VAL A 387 -10.32 -3.26 12.63
N HIS A 388 -9.04 -3.31 12.28
CA HIS A 388 -8.40 -4.57 11.90
C HIS A 388 -7.01 -4.78 12.47
N TYR A 389 -6.17 -3.75 12.44
CA TYR A 389 -4.76 -3.88 12.79
C TYR A 389 -4.21 -2.60 13.39
N ASN A 390 -3.32 -2.73 14.38
CA ASN A 390 -2.63 -1.61 15.00
C ASN A 390 -1.23 -1.46 14.39
N MET A 391 -0.95 -0.33 13.72
CA MET A 391 0.41 -0.05 13.23
C MET A 391 1.33 0.42 14.35
N GLY A 392 0.78 1.17 15.30
CA GLY A 392 1.47 1.56 16.52
C GLY A 392 1.58 0.41 17.53
N GLY A 393 2.51 0.55 18.45
CA GLY A 393 2.86 -0.46 19.45
C GLY A 393 4.15 -0.11 20.18
N ILE A 394 4.83 -1.11 20.71
CA ILE A 394 6.08 -0.94 21.46
C ILE A 394 7.21 -0.60 20.48
N PRO A 395 7.85 0.59 20.57
CA PRO A 395 8.91 0.98 19.65
C PRO A 395 10.12 0.04 19.79
N THR A 396 10.65 -0.42 18.66
CA THR A 396 11.86 -1.26 18.64
C THR A 396 12.79 -0.83 17.51
N ASN A 397 14.05 -1.26 17.55
CA ASN A 397 14.94 -1.18 16.38
C ASN A 397 14.67 -2.34 15.38
N TYR A 398 15.36 -2.36 14.23
CA TYR A 398 15.21 -3.43 13.24
C TYR A 398 15.64 -4.82 13.75
N THR A 399 16.37 -4.88 14.87
CA THR A 399 16.75 -6.13 15.57
C THR A 399 15.79 -6.53 16.70
N ALA A 400 14.63 -5.85 16.78
CA ALA A 400 13.52 -6.08 17.70
C ALA A 400 13.80 -5.77 19.20
N GLN A 401 14.85 -5.02 19.52
CA GLN A 401 15.11 -4.54 20.89
C GLN A 401 14.23 -3.32 21.18
N VAL A 402 13.58 -3.29 22.35
CA VAL A 402 12.70 -2.19 22.74
C VAL A 402 13.49 -0.90 22.96
N LEU A 403 12.92 0.20 22.48
CA LEU A 403 13.52 1.53 22.57
C LEU A 403 12.74 2.43 23.53
N THR A 404 13.46 3.32 24.21
CA THR A 404 12.91 4.59 24.69
C THR A 404 13.60 5.72 23.94
N PHE A 405 13.00 6.91 23.96
CA PHE A 405 13.54 8.08 23.27
C PHE A 405 13.76 9.21 24.27
N LYS A 406 14.91 9.88 24.16
CA LYS A 406 15.19 11.10 24.92
C LYS A 406 15.69 12.20 23.97
N PRO A 407 15.04 13.38 23.94
CA PRO A 407 15.52 14.52 23.17
C PRO A 407 16.99 14.81 23.47
N GLY A 408 17.80 14.96 22.43
CA GLY A 408 19.25 15.19 22.51
C GLY A 408 20.12 13.93 22.66
N SER A 409 19.60 12.82 23.21
CA SER A 409 20.33 11.54 23.30
C SER A 409 19.90 10.51 22.25
N GLY A 410 18.74 10.70 21.62
CA GLY A 410 18.21 9.81 20.59
C GLY A 410 17.61 8.53 21.18
N ASP A 411 17.61 7.48 20.36
CA ASP A 411 17.10 6.15 20.73
C ASP A 411 18.00 5.47 21.77
N GLN A 412 17.39 4.88 22.80
CA GLN A 412 18.07 4.11 23.84
C GLN A 412 17.42 2.75 24.01
N ILE A 413 18.24 1.70 24.02
CA ILE A 413 17.76 0.32 24.19
C ILE A 413 17.39 0.07 25.65
N ILE A 414 16.18 -0.47 25.87
CA ILE A 414 15.77 -1.06 27.14
C ILE A 414 16.37 -2.45 27.25
N GLN A 415 17.33 -2.60 28.16
CA GLN A 415 18.09 -3.83 28.30
C GLN A 415 17.18 -4.99 28.71
N GLY A 416 17.40 -6.16 28.11
CA GLY A 416 16.63 -7.37 28.40
C GLY A 416 15.20 -7.36 27.88
N LEU A 417 14.76 -6.37 27.09
CA LEU A 417 13.40 -6.29 26.58
C LEU A 417 13.34 -6.22 25.04
N TYR A 418 12.50 -7.06 24.48
CA TYR A 418 12.26 -7.19 23.04
C TYR A 418 10.75 -7.20 22.76
N ALA A 419 10.34 -6.83 21.56
CA ALA A 419 8.97 -6.95 21.11
C ALA A 419 8.90 -7.33 19.63
N ALA A 420 7.93 -8.17 19.25
CA ALA A 420 7.77 -8.62 17.86
C ALA A 420 6.29 -8.87 17.48
N GLY A 421 6.00 -8.72 16.18
CA GLY A 421 4.66 -8.81 15.63
C GLY A 421 3.81 -7.59 15.94
N GLU A 422 2.48 -7.72 15.90
CA GLU A 422 1.55 -6.57 16.00
C GLU A 422 1.68 -5.77 17.31
N THR A 423 2.27 -6.33 18.37
CA THR A 423 2.50 -5.56 19.60
C THR A 423 3.65 -4.55 19.46
N ALA A 424 4.46 -4.63 18.40
CA ALA A 424 5.68 -3.86 18.19
C ALA A 424 5.53 -2.84 17.05
N ALA A 425 6.21 -1.71 17.20
CA ALA A 425 6.40 -0.68 16.19
C ALA A 425 7.90 -0.61 15.82
N HIS A 426 8.34 -1.52 14.95
CA HIS A 426 9.73 -1.58 14.45
C HIS A 426 10.25 -0.32 13.73
N SER A 427 9.50 0.49 12.98
CA SER A 427 8.15 0.34 12.39
C SER A 427 8.22 0.03 10.89
N VAL A 428 7.87 -1.19 10.49
CA VAL A 428 7.85 -1.56 9.05
C VAL A 428 6.55 -1.14 8.33
N HIS A 429 5.54 -0.70 9.08
CA HIS A 429 4.21 -0.40 8.56
C HIS A 429 3.88 1.09 8.55
N GLY A 430 4.59 1.91 9.33
CA GLY A 430 4.36 3.35 9.46
C GLY A 430 2.88 3.69 9.58
N ALA A 431 2.37 4.57 8.71
CA ALA A 431 1.00 5.07 8.80
C ALA A 431 -0.05 4.17 8.13
N ASN A 432 0.35 3.14 7.37
CA ASN A 432 -0.57 2.19 6.74
C ASN A 432 0.17 0.90 6.36
N ARG A 433 -0.31 -0.23 6.89
CA ARG A 433 0.23 -1.55 6.57
C ARG A 433 -0.28 -2.07 5.21
N LEU A 434 0.61 -2.63 4.39
CA LEU A 434 0.20 -3.44 3.23
C LEU A 434 -0.40 -4.80 3.67
N GLY A 435 -1.41 -5.25 2.96
CA GLY A 435 -1.96 -6.59 3.18
C GLY A 435 -0.88 -7.67 3.02
N ALA A 436 -0.99 -8.76 3.80
CA ALA A 436 -0.01 -9.86 3.87
C ALA A 436 1.40 -9.52 4.42
N ASN A 437 1.74 -8.26 4.72
CA ASN A 437 3.00 -7.92 5.42
C ASN A 437 2.98 -8.24 6.92
N SER A 438 1.82 -8.37 7.57
CA SER A 438 1.78 -8.67 9.01
C SER A 438 2.28 -10.09 9.31
N LEU A 439 1.80 -11.12 8.58
CA LEU A 439 2.29 -12.49 8.78
C LEU A 439 3.79 -12.62 8.48
N LEU A 440 4.30 -11.82 7.55
CA LEU A 440 5.72 -11.72 7.26
C LEU A 440 6.48 -11.13 8.46
N ASP A 441 6.05 -9.98 8.96
CA ASP A 441 6.57 -9.33 10.16
C ASP A 441 6.68 -10.33 11.33
N LEU A 442 5.61 -11.10 11.60
CA LEU A 442 5.62 -12.11 12.67
C LEU A 442 6.84 -13.03 12.61
N VAL A 443 7.09 -13.62 11.44
CA VAL A 443 8.16 -14.63 11.28
C VAL A 443 9.55 -14.01 11.14
N ILE A 444 9.64 -12.79 10.60
CA ILE A 444 10.90 -12.06 10.50
C ILE A 444 11.35 -11.59 11.88
N PHE A 445 10.51 -10.82 12.59
CA PHE A 445 10.95 -10.16 13.81
C PHE A 445 10.89 -11.09 15.03
N GLY A 446 10.01 -12.10 15.02
CA GLY A 446 10.10 -13.20 15.99
C GLY A 446 11.46 -13.92 15.90
N ARG A 447 11.94 -14.19 14.67
CA ARG A 447 13.28 -14.72 14.44
C ARG A 447 14.38 -13.72 14.81
N ALA A 448 14.20 -12.44 14.49
CA ALA A 448 15.19 -11.40 14.79
C ALA A 448 15.47 -11.31 16.29
N CYS A 449 14.44 -11.39 17.14
CA CYS A 449 14.62 -11.47 18.60
C CYS A 449 15.57 -12.60 18.99
N ALA A 450 15.32 -13.82 18.49
CA ALA A 450 16.13 -14.99 18.81
C ALA A 450 17.58 -14.83 18.31
N LEU A 451 17.79 -14.35 17.08
CA LEU A 451 19.11 -14.14 16.51
C LEU A 451 19.89 -13.06 17.28
N THR A 452 19.24 -11.98 17.68
CA THR A 452 19.87 -10.90 18.45
C THR A 452 20.27 -11.41 19.83
N ILE A 453 19.38 -12.10 20.55
CA ILE A 453 19.69 -12.68 21.86
C ILE A 453 20.84 -13.68 21.76
N ALA A 454 20.83 -14.57 20.75
CA ALA A 454 21.91 -15.53 20.53
C ALA A 454 23.26 -14.86 20.18
N LYS A 455 23.23 -13.65 19.59
CA LYS A 455 24.42 -12.87 19.29
C LYS A 455 24.96 -12.10 20.52
N THR A 456 24.07 -11.65 21.41
CA THR A 456 24.45 -10.73 22.51
C THR A 456 24.56 -11.41 23.88
N CYS A 457 23.98 -12.60 24.04
CA CYS A 457 23.92 -13.35 25.29
C CYS A 457 24.35 -14.81 25.08
N LYS A 458 24.60 -15.52 26.18
CA LYS A 458 24.87 -16.96 26.19
C LYS A 458 23.86 -17.70 27.09
N PRO A 459 23.47 -18.94 26.76
CA PRO A 459 22.67 -19.77 27.66
C PRO A 459 23.34 -19.96 29.02
N GLY A 460 22.57 -19.91 30.10
CA GLY A 460 23.06 -20.10 31.48
C GLY A 460 23.84 -18.92 32.07
N GLU A 461 23.80 -17.74 31.44
CA GLU A 461 24.37 -16.52 32.01
C GLU A 461 23.73 -16.16 33.36
N LYS A 462 24.53 -15.55 34.24
CA LYS A 462 24.07 -15.10 35.55
C LYS A 462 22.89 -14.13 35.39
N PHE A 463 21.79 -14.43 36.10
CA PHE A 463 20.62 -13.57 36.12
C PHE A 463 20.90 -12.19 36.75
N PRO A 464 20.26 -11.12 36.25
CA PRO A 464 20.29 -9.82 36.91
C PRO A 464 19.64 -9.89 38.30
N ASP A 465 19.79 -8.85 39.12
CA ASP A 465 19.14 -8.82 40.42
C ASP A 465 17.62 -8.67 40.26
N LEU A 466 16.86 -9.50 40.97
CA LEU A 466 15.41 -9.39 41.10
C LEU A 466 15.08 -8.57 42.36
N PRO A 467 14.42 -7.39 42.24
CA PRO A 467 14.00 -6.62 43.41
C PRO A 467 13.13 -7.44 44.36
N ALA A 468 13.30 -7.27 45.67
CA ALA A 468 12.55 -8.05 46.67
C ALA A 468 11.02 -7.87 46.54
N ASN A 469 10.59 -6.65 46.20
CA ASN A 469 9.20 -6.26 45.97
C ASN A 469 8.73 -6.44 44.52
N ALA A 470 9.50 -7.14 43.67
CA ALA A 470 9.16 -7.34 42.27
C ALA A 470 7.79 -8.05 42.14
N GLY A 471 6.83 -7.36 41.52
CA GLY A 471 5.46 -7.85 41.28
C GLY A 471 4.42 -7.46 42.33
N GLU A 472 4.80 -6.85 43.46
CA GLU A 472 3.84 -6.51 44.54
C GLU A 472 2.69 -5.61 44.08
N ARG A 473 2.99 -4.60 43.24
CA ARG A 473 1.97 -3.70 42.68
C ARG A 473 0.95 -4.45 41.82
N SER A 474 1.39 -5.42 41.02
CA SER A 474 0.52 -6.23 40.16
C SER A 474 -0.40 -7.12 40.99
N VAL A 475 0.12 -7.71 42.08
CA VAL A 475 -0.67 -8.48 43.03
C VAL A 475 -1.72 -7.60 43.72
N ALA A 476 -1.34 -6.39 44.13
CA ALA A 476 -2.26 -5.43 44.75
C ALA A 476 -3.37 -4.98 43.77
N ASN A 477 -3.06 -4.75 42.50
CA ASN A 477 -4.06 -4.44 41.48
C ASN A 477 -5.02 -5.62 41.23
N LEU A 478 -4.49 -6.83 41.10
CA LEU A 478 -5.28 -8.04 40.92
C LEU A 478 -6.25 -8.24 42.09
N ASP A 479 -5.78 -8.08 43.33
CA ASP A 479 -6.61 -8.19 44.52
C ASP A 479 -7.67 -7.08 44.60
N LYS A 480 -7.29 -5.83 44.31
CA LYS A 480 -8.21 -4.68 44.25
C LYS A 480 -9.36 -4.97 43.27
N LEU A 481 -9.06 -5.42 42.05
CA LEU A 481 -10.07 -5.76 41.06
C LEU A 481 -10.93 -6.93 41.52
N ARG A 482 -10.32 -8.00 42.00
CA ARG A 482 -11.02 -9.19 42.49
C ARG A 482 -12.00 -8.86 43.60
N GLN A 483 -11.69 -7.88 44.47
CA GLN A 483 -12.58 -7.40 45.53
C GLN A 483 -13.45 -6.21 45.14
N ALA A 484 -13.38 -5.74 43.89
CA ALA A 484 -14.08 -4.53 43.46
C ALA A 484 -15.60 -4.71 43.54
N ASN A 485 -16.25 -3.81 44.27
CA ASN A 485 -17.69 -3.83 44.53
C ASN A 485 -18.32 -2.46 44.26
N GLY A 486 -17.88 -1.81 43.17
CA GLY A 486 -18.45 -0.55 42.72
C GLY A 486 -19.85 -0.72 42.11
N THR A 487 -20.23 0.21 41.25
CA THR A 487 -21.59 0.30 40.67
C THR A 487 -21.65 0.00 39.17
N ILE A 488 -20.51 -0.04 38.48
CA ILE A 488 -20.45 -0.17 37.02
C ILE A 488 -19.84 -1.52 36.65
N THR A 489 -20.51 -2.32 35.82
CA THR A 489 -19.94 -3.61 35.39
C THR A 489 -18.78 -3.41 34.41
N VAL A 490 -17.88 -4.41 34.32
CA VAL A 490 -16.79 -4.42 33.33
C VAL A 490 -17.34 -4.30 31.90
N ALA A 491 -18.45 -5.00 31.60
CA ALA A 491 -19.08 -4.98 30.29
C ALA A 491 -19.63 -3.59 29.92
N ASP A 492 -20.31 -2.91 30.84
CA ASP A 492 -20.87 -1.58 30.60
C ASP A 492 -19.77 -0.55 30.35
N LEU A 493 -18.72 -0.56 31.18
CA LEU A 493 -17.61 0.37 31.04
C LEU A 493 -16.81 0.11 29.75
N ARG A 494 -16.58 -1.16 29.40
CA ARG A 494 -15.96 -1.55 28.13
C ARG A 494 -16.77 -1.05 26.94
N LEU A 495 -18.09 -1.19 26.97
CA LEU A 495 -18.97 -0.72 25.91
C LEU A 495 -18.92 0.80 25.73
N LYS A 496 -18.88 1.57 26.84
CA LYS A 496 -18.70 3.03 26.80
C LYS A 496 -17.40 3.42 26.08
N MET A 497 -16.28 2.80 26.44
CA MET A 497 -14.99 3.02 25.77
C MET A 497 -15.09 2.67 24.28
N GLN A 498 -15.61 1.49 23.95
CA GLN A 498 -15.70 0.99 22.57
C GLN A 498 -16.52 1.91 21.66
N LYS A 499 -17.68 2.37 22.13
CA LYS A 499 -18.53 3.32 21.39
C LYS A 499 -17.83 4.67 21.24
N THR A 500 -17.21 5.16 22.30
CA THR A 500 -16.45 6.43 22.26
C THR A 500 -15.34 6.38 21.21
N MET A 501 -14.54 5.31 21.17
CA MET A 501 -13.49 5.15 20.17
C MET A 501 -14.08 5.02 18.74
N GLN A 502 -15.18 4.28 18.58
CA GLN A 502 -15.83 4.10 17.28
C GLN A 502 -16.40 5.40 16.72
N GLU A 503 -16.97 6.25 17.56
CA GLU A 503 -17.59 7.53 17.20
C GLU A 503 -16.55 8.63 16.99
N HIS A 504 -15.52 8.68 17.85
CA HIS A 504 -14.59 9.81 17.89
C HIS A 504 -13.24 9.58 17.20
N ALA A 505 -12.85 8.31 16.96
CA ALA A 505 -11.55 7.95 16.40
C ALA A 505 -11.65 6.96 15.22
N SER A 506 -12.64 7.17 14.34
CA SER A 506 -12.91 6.35 13.15
C SER A 506 -12.01 6.69 11.94
N VAL A 507 -12.44 6.30 10.73
CA VAL A 507 -11.75 6.52 9.44
C VAL A 507 -11.50 8.00 9.15
N PHE A 508 -12.52 8.84 9.29
CA PHE A 508 -12.41 10.29 9.18
C PHE A 508 -12.47 10.92 10.56
N ARG A 509 -11.64 11.94 10.78
CA ARG A 509 -11.47 12.61 12.07
C ARG A 509 -11.48 14.12 11.88
N THR A 510 -11.84 14.85 12.92
CA THR A 510 -11.72 16.32 13.01
C THR A 510 -11.23 16.69 14.40
N GLY A 511 -10.61 17.87 14.56
CA GLY A 511 -10.14 18.35 15.85
C GLY A 511 -11.24 18.41 16.90
N GLU A 512 -12.42 18.91 16.55
CA GLU A 512 -13.57 19.01 17.46
C GLU A 512 -14.02 17.63 17.98
N VAL A 513 -14.24 16.69 17.06
CA VAL A 513 -14.70 15.33 17.39
C VAL A 513 -13.65 14.59 18.24
N LEU A 514 -12.36 14.75 17.91
CA LEU A 514 -11.28 14.13 18.67
C LEU A 514 -11.16 14.72 20.08
N GLN A 515 -11.26 16.05 20.22
CA GLN A 515 -11.20 16.71 21.53
C GLN A 515 -12.37 16.31 22.44
N GLU A 516 -13.58 16.17 21.89
CA GLU A 516 -14.71 15.61 22.62
C GLU A 516 -14.42 14.17 23.07
N GLY A 517 -13.89 13.34 22.15
CA GLY A 517 -13.51 11.97 22.45
C GLY A 517 -12.44 11.86 23.54
N CYS A 518 -11.41 12.71 23.52
CA CYS A 518 -10.39 12.80 24.57
C CYS A 518 -11.02 13.10 25.94
N LYS A 519 -11.92 14.08 26.01
CA LYS A 519 -12.62 14.44 27.25
C LYS A 519 -13.52 13.30 27.76
N LYS A 520 -14.26 12.64 26.87
CA LYS A 520 -15.07 11.46 27.20
C LYS A 520 -14.19 10.32 27.72
N MET A 521 -13.10 10.02 27.04
CA MET A 521 -12.16 8.99 27.46
C MET A 521 -11.49 9.31 28.80
N GLU A 522 -11.19 10.57 29.09
CA GLU A 522 -10.71 10.98 30.42
C GLU A 522 -11.75 10.69 31.52
N GLY A 523 -13.02 10.99 31.27
CA GLY A 523 -14.12 10.67 32.18
C GLY A 523 -14.30 9.15 32.38
N ILE A 524 -14.32 8.41 31.27
CA ILE A 524 -14.44 6.95 31.25
C ILE A 524 -13.26 6.29 31.98
N TYR A 525 -12.03 6.82 31.84
CA TYR A 525 -10.86 6.31 32.55
C TYR A 525 -11.01 6.45 34.07
N LYS A 526 -11.54 7.58 34.56
CA LYS A 526 -11.81 7.79 36.00
C LYS A 526 -12.85 6.83 36.55
N GLU A 527 -13.81 6.39 35.73
CA GLU A 527 -14.82 5.40 36.13
C GLU A 527 -14.23 4.00 36.43
N LEU A 528 -12.97 3.71 36.05
CA LEU A 528 -12.29 2.44 36.39
C LEU A 528 -12.24 2.17 37.90
N GLU A 529 -12.24 3.20 38.73
CA GLU A 529 -12.25 3.02 40.20
C GLU A 529 -13.59 2.48 40.73
N ASN A 530 -14.67 2.63 39.95
CA ASN A 530 -16.03 2.24 40.32
C ASN A 530 -16.47 0.91 39.68
N VAL A 531 -15.53 0.12 39.15
CA VAL A 531 -15.86 -1.18 38.55
C VAL A 531 -16.40 -2.15 39.59
N LYS A 532 -17.30 -3.00 39.14
CA LYS A 532 -17.93 -4.07 39.92
C LYS A 532 -17.62 -5.40 39.26
N LEU A 533 -17.02 -6.29 40.03
CA LEU A 533 -16.88 -7.71 39.69
C LEU A 533 -17.82 -8.52 40.59
N SER A 534 -18.29 -9.65 40.08
CA SER A 534 -19.17 -10.58 40.80
C SER A 534 -18.42 -11.83 41.23
N ASP A 535 -17.52 -12.35 40.39
CA ASP A 535 -16.72 -13.52 40.73
C ASP A 535 -15.53 -13.14 41.61
N ARG A 536 -15.42 -13.81 42.76
CA ARG A 536 -14.36 -13.63 43.77
C ARG A 536 -13.37 -14.79 43.79
N GLY A 537 -13.49 -15.77 42.89
CA GLY A 537 -12.56 -16.89 42.74
C GLY A 537 -11.22 -16.47 42.14
N LEU A 538 -10.27 -17.41 42.09
CA LEU A 538 -8.99 -17.26 41.37
C LEU A 538 -8.77 -18.34 40.30
N ILE A 539 -9.54 -19.40 40.33
CA ILE A 539 -9.46 -20.46 39.32
C ILE A 539 -10.44 -20.08 38.22
N TRP A 540 -9.93 -19.86 37.01
CA TRP A 540 -10.72 -19.55 35.82
C TRP A 540 -11.73 -18.41 35.99
N ASN A 541 -11.39 -17.42 36.83
CA ASN A 541 -12.21 -16.23 37.02
C ASN A 541 -12.09 -15.30 35.80
N THR A 542 -12.93 -15.54 34.78
CA THR A 542 -12.91 -14.74 33.56
C THR A 542 -13.43 -13.32 33.76
N ASP A 543 -14.26 -13.06 34.77
CA ASP A 543 -14.68 -11.71 35.16
C ASP A 543 -13.46 -10.84 35.55
N LEU A 544 -12.53 -11.43 36.32
CA LEU A 544 -11.26 -10.80 36.69
C LEU A 544 -10.29 -10.68 35.51
N VAL A 545 -10.17 -11.71 34.66
CA VAL A 545 -9.37 -11.63 33.42
C VAL A 545 -9.84 -10.44 32.58
N GLU A 546 -11.14 -10.36 32.35
CA GLU A 546 -11.76 -9.33 31.52
C GLU A 546 -11.67 -7.92 32.14
N ALA A 547 -11.64 -7.80 33.47
CA ALA A 547 -11.38 -6.55 34.16
C ALA A 547 -9.93 -6.06 33.96
N ILE A 548 -8.95 -6.97 34.03
CA ILE A 548 -7.54 -6.67 33.75
C ILE A 548 -7.37 -6.27 32.28
N GLU A 549 -8.00 -7.01 31.37
CA GLU A 549 -8.01 -6.67 29.94
C GLU A 549 -8.67 -5.30 29.67
N LEU A 550 -9.71 -4.92 30.43
CA LEU A 550 -10.31 -3.59 30.32
C LEU A 550 -9.31 -2.49 30.74
N GLN A 551 -8.54 -2.67 31.82
CA GLN A 551 -7.48 -1.72 32.18
C GLN A 551 -6.45 -1.58 31.06
N ASN A 552 -6.05 -2.70 30.43
CA ASN A 552 -5.14 -2.68 29.29
C ASN A 552 -5.72 -1.91 28.10
N LEU A 553 -6.97 -2.22 27.73
CA LEU A 553 -7.67 -1.53 26.64
C LEU A 553 -7.80 -0.03 26.88
N MET A 554 -8.07 0.41 28.11
CA MET A 554 -8.19 1.82 28.47
C MET A 554 -6.89 2.59 28.26
N LEU A 555 -5.74 2.03 28.67
CA LEU A 555 -4.43 2.64 28.40
C LEU A 555 -4.20 2.81 26.89
N ASN A 556 -4.48 1.76 26.12
CA ASN A 556 -4.33 1.80 24.66
C ASN A 556 -5.29 2.82 24.00
N ALA A 557 -6.55 2.87 24.43
CA ALA A 557 -7.56 3.78 23.89
C ALA A 557 -7.23 5.25 24.16
N VAL A 558 -6.85 5.58 25.39
CA VAL A 558 -6.46 6.95 25.78
C VAL A 558 -5.22 7.41 25.00
N GLN A 559 -4.19 6.56 24.89
CA GLN A 559 -3.00 6.86 24.09
C GLN A 559 -3.34 7.09 22.62
N THR A 560 -4.19 6.22 22.04
CA THR A 560 -4.63 6.31 20.63
C THR A 560 -5.32 7.63 20.33
N ILE A 561 -6.33 8.01 21.13
CA ILE A 561 -7.13 9.20 20.83
C ILE A 561 -6.37 10.51 21.10
N ASN A 562 -5.52 10.54 22.14
CA ASN A 562 -4.70 11.71 22.44
C ASN A 562 -3.60 11.91 21.37
N CYS A 563 -2.96 10.85 20.89
CA CYS A 563 -2.05 10.94 19.75
C CYS A 563 -2.77 11.40 18.47
N ALA A 564 -4.00 10.93 18.24
CA ALA A 564 -4.80 11.35 17.08
C ALA A 564 -5.21 12.82 17.14
N GLU A 565 -5.54 13.35 18.32
CA GLU A 565 -5.84 14.76 18.53
C GLU A 565 -4.59 15.63 18.27
N ALA A 566 -3.46 15.21 18.83
CA ALA A 566 -2.21 15.95 18.75
C ALA A 566 -1.68 16.07 17.31
N ARG A 567 -1.82 15.00 16.49
CA ARG A 567 -1.34 14.99 15.10
C ARG A 567 -2.22 15.82 14.17
N LYS A 568 -1.69 16.98 13.74
CA LYS A 568 -2.38 17.95 12.87
C LYS A 568 -1.91 17.86 11.41
N GLU A 569 -2.03 16.66 10.83
CA GLU A 569 -1.84 16.37 9.41
C GLU A 569 -2.77 15.21 8.97
N SER A 570 -2.72 14.83 7.70
CA SER A 570 -3.28 13.56 7.22
C SER A 570 -2.18 12.70 6.60
N ARG A 571 -2.02 11.47 7.09
CA ARG A 571 -1.02 10.50 6.65
C ARG A 571 -1.55 9.08 6.80
N GLY A 572 -1.46 8.27 5.75
CA GLY A 572 -1.94 6.88 5.75
C GLY A 572 -3.35 6.73 6.33
N ALA A 573 -3.51 5.91 7.36
CA ALA A 573 -4.81 5.64 8.01
C ALA A 573 -5.31 6.79 8.91
N HIS A 574 -4.48 7.79 9.22
CA HIS A 574 -4.89 8.97 9.97
C HIS A 574 -5.34 10.08 9.02
N ALA A 575 -6.65 10.30 8.90
CA ALA A 575 -7.24 11.30 8.02
C ALA A 575 -8.03 12.37 8.79
N ARG A 576 -7.48 13.58 8.84
CA ARG A 576 -8.05 14.77 9.48
C ARG A 576 -8.70 15.67 8.44
N GLU A 577 -10.02 15.87 8.49
CA GLU A 577 -10.71 16.72 7.53
C GLU A 577 -10.36 18.21 7.71
N ASP A 578 -9.94 18.61 8.91
CA ASP A 578 -9.40 19.94 9.26
C ASP A 578 -7.91 20.10 8.94
N PHE A 579 -7.17 19.01 8.70
CA PHE A 579 -5.76 19.00 8.29
C PHE A 579 -5.51 17.97 7.16
N LYS A 580 -6.05 18.24 5.97
CA LYS A 580 -6.08 17.27 4.85
C LYS A 580 -4.73 16.95 4.22
N GLN A 581 -3.71 17.76 4.47
CA GLN A 581 -2.41 17.63 3.83
C GLN A 581 -1.46 16.80 4.69
N ARG A 582 -0.60 16.03 4.03
CA ARG A 582 0.58 15.42 4.63
C ARG A 582 1.67 16.50 4.75
N ILE A 583 2.29 16.63 5.92
CA ILE A 583 3.26 17.70 6.20
C ILE A 583 4.61 17.08 6.52
N ASP A 584 5.48 17.05 5.51
CA ASP A 584 6.86 16.57 5.64
C ASP A 584 7.82 17.75 5.87
N GLU A 585 9.11 17.46 6.10
CA GLU A 585 10.14 18.49 6.32
C GLU A 585 10.43 19.35 5.08
N PHE A 586 10.00 18.89 3.91
CA PHE A 586 10.06 19.60 2.63
C PHE A 586 8.72 19.47 1.91
N ASP A 587 8.45 20.37 0.98
CA ASP A 587 7.37 20.19 0.02
C ASP A 587 7.86 19.28 -1.12
N TYR A 588 7.74 17.97 -0.91
CA TYR A 588 8.09 16.94 -1.89
C TYR A 588 7.17 16.92 -3.13
N SER A 589 6.20 17.84 -3.23
CA SER A 589 5.46 18.07 -4.48
C SER A 589 6.22 18.98 -5.46
N LYS A 590 7.28 19.66 -4.99
CA LYS A 590 8.11 20.60 -5.75
C LYS A 590 9.58 20.11 -5.79
N PRO A 591 10.40 20.63 -6.71
CA PRO A 591 11.86 20.41 -6.66
C PRO A 591 12.42 20.85 -5.30
N LEU A 592 13.35 20.08 -4.75
CA LEU A 592 13.96 20.38 -3.44
C LEU A 592 14.95 21.55 -3.50
N GLU A 593 15.50 21.83 -4.68
CA GLU A 593 16.45 22.92 -4.91
C GLU A 593 15.88 24.27 -4.43
N GLY A 594 16.57 24.93 -3.51
CA GLY A 594 16.15 26.22 -2.95
C GLY A 594 15.03 26.15 -1.91
N GLN A 595 14.54 24.96 -1.52
CA GLN A 595 13.65 24.83 -0.37
C GLN A 595 14.40 24.89 0.95
N THR A 596 13.83 25.57 1.94
CA THR A 596 14.29 25.52 3.32
C THR A 596 13.63 24.36 4.04
N LYS A 597 14.43 23.47 4.63
CA LYS A 597 13.93 22.37 5.46
C LYS A 597 13.15 22.93 6.65
N LEU A 598 11.92 22.44 6.86
CA LEU A 598 11.15 22.76 8.06
C LEU A 598 11.85 22.18 9.30
N PRO A 599 11.94 22.94 10.42
CA PRO A 599 12.38 22.41 11.70
C PRO A 599 11.53 21.23 12.16
N PHE A 600 12.10 20.36 12.99
CA PHE A 600 11.48 19.11 13.46
C PHE A 600 10.11 19.33 14.14
N GLU A 601 9.93 20.48 14.79
CA GLU A 601 8.70 20.87 15.48
C GLU A 601 7.59 21.33 14.53
N LYS A 602 7.94 21.70 13.28
CA LYS A 602 7.03 22.29 12.29
C LYS A 602 6.53 21.33 11.21
N HIS A 603 6.99 20.09 11.21
CA HIS A 603 6.49 19.02 10.32
C HIS A 603 6.08 17.77 11.10
N TRP A 604 5.47 16.81 10.41
CA TRP A 604 4.84 15.64 11.02
C TRP A 604 5.39 14.29 10.54
N ARG A 605 6.33 14.28 9.60
CA ARG A 605 7.12 13.07 9.27
C ARG A 605 8.07 12.65 10.41
N LYS A 606 7.47 12.12 11.48
CA LYS A 606 8.07 11.72 12.76
C LYS A 606 7.09 10.82 13.51
N HIS A 607 7.61 9.85 14.24
CA HIS A 607 6.80 8.95 15.07
C HIS A 607 6.27 9.68 16.29
N SER A 608 5.02 9.43 16.66
CA SER A 608 4.47 9.85 17.95
C SER A 608 4.97 8.90 19.02
N MET A 609 5.58 9.41 20.10
CA MET A 609 6.02 8.63 21.26
C MET A 609 5.17 9.02 22.46
N VAL A 610 4.44 8.09 23.06
CA VAL A 610 3.46 8.39 24.12
C VAL A 610 3.77 7.63 25.40
N TRP A 611 3.87 8.40 26.49
CA TRP A 611 3.91 7.92 27.86
C TRP A 611 2.58 8.25 28.52
N MET A 612 2.19 7.47 29.52
CA MET A 612 0.97 7.70 30.28
C MET A 612 1.22 7.46 31.76
N ASP A 613 0.74 8.39 32.58
CA ASP A 613 0.62 8.18 34.01
C ASP A 613 -0.62 7.32 34.27
N GLU A 614 -0.42 6.09 34.73
CA GLU A 614 -1.50 5.12 34.93
C GLU A 614 -2.53 5.57 35.97
N VAL A 615 -2.12 6.32 37.00
CA VAL A 615 -3.02 6.73 38.08
C VAL A 615 -4.00 7.80 37.60
N THR A 616 -3.49 8.79 36.88
CA THR A 616 -4.27 9.96 36.45
C THR A 616 -4.84 9.83 35.05
N GLY A 617 -4.34 8.90 34.25
CA GLY A 617 -4.66 8.75 32.83
C GLY A 617 -4.06 9.82 31.92
N ARG A 618 -3.18 10.69 32.43
CA ARG A 618 -2.59 11.78 31.65
C ARG A 618 -1.49 11.27 30.71
N THR A 619 -1.53 11.70 29.46
CA THR A 619 -0.53 11.34 28.45
C THR A 619 0.50 12.45 28.25
N ARG A 620 1.76 12.07 28.08
CA ARG A 620 2.83 12.93 27.55
C ARG A 620 3.22 12.41 26.17
N ILE A 621 3.22 13.29 25.17
CA ILE A 621 3.56 12.94 23.79
C ILE A 621 4.83 13.70 23.40
N GLU A 622 5.82 12.97 22.92
CA GLU A 622 7.02 13.49 22.26
C GLU A 622 7.14 12.88 20.86
N TYR A 623 8.20 13.21 20.12
CA TYR A 623 8.37 12.74 18.75
C TYR A 623 9.77 12.22 18.47
N ARG A 624 9.84 11.09 17.78
CA ARG A 624 11.07 10.43 17.32
C ARG A 624 11.20 10.58 15.79
N PRO A 625 12.39 10.91 15.24
CA PRO A 625 12.59 10.93 13.79
C PRO A 625 12.36 9.55 13.14
N VAL A 626 11.90 9.55 11.90
CA VAL A 626 11.87 8.34 11.05
C VAL A 626 13.30 7.97 10.63
N VAL A 627 13.62 6.68 10.59
CA VAL A 627 14.90 6.17 10.09
C VAL A 627 14.81 5.97 8.58
N ASP A 628 15.30 6.94 7.81
CA ASP A 628 15.35 6.82 6.34
C ASP A 628 16.48 5.91 5.86
N LYS A 629 17.57 5.82 6.63
CA LYS A 629 18.76 5.07 6.22
C LYS A 629 18.44 3.58 6.12
N THR A 630 18.80 2.95 5.01
CA THR A 630 18.71 1.50 4.82
C THR A 630 19.91 0.77 5.44
N LEU A 631 19.81 -0.56 5.63
CA LEU A 631 20.90 -1.36 6.19
C LEU A 631 22.19 -1.31 5.36
N ASP A 632 22.04 -1.40 4.04
CA ASP A 632 23.12 -1.26 3.07
C ASP A 632 22.63 -0.46 1.85
N LYS A 633 23.27 0.68 1.61
CA LYS A 633 22.98 1.57 0.48
C LYS A 633 23.35 0.92 -0.87
N ALA A 634 24.33 0.01 -0.88
CA ALA A 634 24.74 -0.70 -2.09
C ALA A 634 23.69 -1.73 -2.53
N GLU A 635 22.95 -2.32 -1.57
CA GLU A 635 21.83 -3.22 -1.86
C GLU A 635 20.58 -2.43 -2.28
N VAL A 636 20.20 -1.40 -1.51
CA VAL A 636 19.08 -0.51 -1.83
C VAL A 636 19.23 0.84 -1.13
N ASP A 637 19.14 1.94 -1.88
CA ASP A 637 19.12 3.29 -1.31
C ASP A 637 17.72 3.63 -0.77
N TRP A 638 17.65 4.61 0.12
CA TRP A 638 16.39 5.04 0.71
C TRP A 638 15.44 5.64 -0.33
N VAL A 639 14.16 5.39 -0.16
CA VAL A 639 13.10 5.91 -1.03
C VAL A 639 12.60 7.24 -0.48
N GLN A 640 12.86 8.32 -1.21
CA GLN A 640 12.40 9.66 -0.84
C GLN A 640 10.87 9.80 -0.92
N PRO A 641 10.26 10.65 -0.08
CA PRO A 641 8.86 11.02 -0.20
C PRO A 641 8.52 11.58 -1.59
N LYS A 642 7.37 11.16 -2.14
CA LYS A 642 6.84 11.66 -3.42
C LYS A 642 5.38 12.08 -3.24
N VAL A 643 4.98 13.23 -3.79
CA VAL A 643 3.57 13.66 -3.81
C VAL A 643 3.01 13.59 -5.23
N LYS A 644 1.86 12.91 -5.42
CA LYS A 644 1.11 12.89 -6.68
C LYS A 644 0.23 14.15 -6.81
N VAL A 645 0.79 15.30 -7.17
CA VAL A 645 -0.01 16.55 -7.33
C VAL A 645 -0.33 16.89 -8.79
N TYR A 646 0.56 16.58 -9.75
CA TYR A 646 0.36 17.08 -11.12
C TYR A 646 -0.93 16.59 -11.80
N ARG A 647 -1.50 15.47 -11.33
CA ARG A 647 -2.76 14.90 -11.83
C ARG A 647 -4.04 15.47 -11.21
N SER A 648 -3.96 16.25 -10.11
CA SER A 648 -5.15 16.78 -9.41
C SER A 648 -5.54 18.22 -9.79
N LEU A 649 -4.76 18.88 -10.65
CA LEU A 649 -5.06 20.23 -11.14
C LEU A 649 -6.24 20.21 -12.14
N PRO A 650 -7.17 21.20 -12.12
CA PRO A 650 -8.35 21.27 -12.98
C PRO A 650 -7.99 21.77 -14.40
N LEU A 651 -7.04 21.11 -15.07
CA LEU A 651 -6.50 21.55 -16.35
C LEU A 651 -7.53 21.51 -17.50
N LYS A 652 -8.52 20.61 -17.44
CA LYS A 652 -9.62 20.55 -18.44
C LYS A 652 -10.55 21.77 -18.37
N PRO A 653 -11.13 22.15 -17.20
CA PRO A 653 -11.86 23.40 -17.06
C PRO A 653 -11.08 24.62 -17.53
N LEU A 654 -9.80 24.73 -17.15
CA LEU A 654 -8.94 25.85 -17.54
C LEU A 654 -8.71 25.88 -19.05
N SER A 655 -8.41 24.75 -19.68
CA SER A 655 -8.20 24.66 -21.13
C SER A 655 -9.48 24.97 -21.92
N ARG A 656 -10.67 24.61 -21.40
CA ARG A 656 -11.95 24.98 -22.01
C ARG A 656 -12.24 26.47 -21.90
N ALA A 657 -11.99 27.08 -20.74
CA ALA A 657 -12.14 28.52 -20.55
C ALA A 657 -11.18 29.28 -21.48
N TRP A 658 -9.93 28.81 -21.57
CA TRP A 658 -8.91 29.38 -22.45
C TRP A 658 -9.26 29.24 -23.93
N GLY A 659 -9.75 28.06 -24.35
CA GLY A 659 -10.26 27.86 -25.72
C GLY A 659 -11.40 28.81 -26.07
N LYS A 660 -12.34 29.03 -25.14
CA LYS A 660 -13.43 29.99 -25.32
C LYS A 660 -12.91 31.42 -25.47
N VAL A 661 -11.97 31.84 -24.61
CA VAL A 661 -11.33 33.17 -24.69
C VAL A 661 -10.61 33.38 -26.01
N ASN A 662 -9.85 32.39 -26.50
CA ASN A 662 -9.10 32.52 -27.76
C ASN A 662 -9.98 32.53 -29.01
N SER A 663 -11.20 32.00 -28.91
CA SER A 663 -12.21 32.07 -29.98
C SER A 663 -13.09 33.31 -29.94
N MET A 664 -12.95 34.18 -28.92
CA MET A 664 -13.72 35.43 -28.86
C MET A 664 -13.26 36.38 -29.96
N GLU A 665 -14.23 37.03 -30.60
CA GLU A 665 -13.95 38.03 -31.62
C GLU A 665 -13.31 39.26 -30.99
N ILE A 666 -12.12 39.61 -31.49
CA ILE A 666 -11.37 40.78 -31.06
C ILE A 666 -11.86 41.97 -31.90
N PRO A 667 -12.28 43.09 -31.28
CA PRO A 667 -12.64 44.31 -32.01
C PRO A 667 -11.53 44.74 -32.96
N THR A 668 -11.86 45.16 -34.19
CA THR A 668 -10.89 45.43 -35.27
C THR A 668 -9.73 46.35 -34.87
N ILE A 669 -10.01 47.35 -34.02
CA ILE A 669 -9.02 48.31 -33.49
C ILE A 669 -8.00 47.64 -32.54
N LEU A 670 -8.43 46.60 -31.82
CA LEU A 670 -7.62 45.87 -30.83
C LEU A 670 -6.88 44.66 -31.41
N ARG A 671 -7.21 44.21 -32.63
CA ARG A 671 -6.57 43.05 -33.28
C ARG A 671 -5.06 43.25 -33.42
N ARG A 672 -4.63 44.38 -33.98
CA ARG A 672 -3.21 44.69 -34.21
C ARG A 672 -2.39 44.76 -32.90
N PRO A 673 -2.80 45.47 -31.83
CA PRO A 673 -2.03 45.49 -30.59
C PRO A 673 -2.02 44.15 -29.83
N LEU A 674 -3.15 43.43 -29.76
CA LEU A 674 -3.24 42.17 -29.01
C LEU A 674 -2.53 41.01 -29.72
N LEU A 675 -2.82 40.80 -31.01
CA LEU A 675 -2.14 39.77 -31.80
C LEU A 675 -0.66 40.15 -32.02
N GLY A 676 -0.35 41.43 -32.15
CA GLY A 676 1.03 41.91 -32.26
C GLY A 676 1.87 41.65 -31.00
N ALA A 677 1.26 41.77 -29.81
CA ALA A 677 1.92 41.39 -28.57
C ALA A 677 2.21 39.87 -28.51
N TYR A 678 1.25 39.05 -28.94
CA TYR A 678 1.41 37.60 -29.02
C TYR A 678 2.52 37.19 -30.00
N VAL A 679 2.51 37.76 -31.22
CA VAL A 679 3.53 37.55 -32.26
C VAL A 679 4.93 37.86 -31.75
N ARG A 680 5.11 38.98 -31.03
CA ARG A 680 6.40 39.34 -30.44
C ARG A 680 6.83 38.38 -29.33
N TYR A 681 5.93 38.02 -28.43
CA TYR A 681 6.25 37.16 -27.29
C TYR A 681 6.65 35.75 -27.71
N TYR A 682 5.92 35.16 -28.67
CA TYR A 682 6.18 33.80 -29.16
C TYR A 682 7.03 33.74 -30.43
N LYS A 683 7.53 34.89 -30.92
CA LYS A 683 8.35 35.01 -32.13
C LYS A 683 7.71 34.37 -33.36
N CYS A 684 6.40 34.61 -33.56
CA CYS A 684 5.68 34.08 -34.72
C CYS A 684 6.22 34.75 -36.00
N ASN A 685 6.50 33.96 -37.03
CA ASN A 685 6.91 34.50 -38.32
C ASN A 685 5.65 34.86 -39.14
N LEU A 686 5.46 36.14 -39.46
CA LEU A 686 4.32 36.58 -40.27
C LEU A 686 4.60 36.55 -41.78
N ASN A 687 5.87 36.55 -42.19
CA ASN A 687 6.26 36.56 -43.61
C ASN A 687 5.85 35.27 -44.34
N GLU A 688 5.57 34.21 -43.58
CA GLU A 688 5.09 32.93 -44.09
C GLU A 688 3.57 32.85 -44.19
N ALA A 689 2.81 33.79 -43.60
CA ALA A 689 1.36 33.78 -43.68
C ALA A 689 0.89 34.28 -45.05
N VAL A 690 -0.19 33.71 -45.59
CA VAL A 690 -0.85 34.23 -46.80
C VAL A 690 -1.39 35.65 -46.58
N VAL A 691 -1.84 35.93 -45.35
CA VAL A 691 -2.29 37.25 -44.92
C VAL A 691 -1.40 37.69 -43.75
N ASP A 692 -0.53 38.66 -43.98
CA ASP A 692 0.39 39.20 -42.98
C ASP A 692 -0.23 40.31 -42.11
N ASP A 693 -1.33 40.91 -42.57
CA ASP A 693 -2.11 41.88 -41.80
C ASP A 693 -2.88 41.23 -40.65
N LEU A 694 -2.42 41.48 -39.42
CA LEU A 694 -3.05 40.99 -38.20
C LEU A 694 -4.52 41.42 -38.03
N ARG A 695 -4.98 42.48 -38.71
CA ARG A 695 -6.39 42.93 -38.65
C ARG A 695 -7.35 41.94 -39.32
N ALA A 696 -6.86 41.12 -40.24
CA ALA A 696 -7.65 40.11 -40.93
C ALA A 696 -8.08 38.95 -40.03
N TYR A 697 -7.38 38.72 -38.92
CA TYR A 697 -7.68 37.63 -37.99
C TYR A 697 -8.66 38.09 -36.91
N SER A 698 -9.85 37.50 -36.93
CA SER A 698 -10.96 37.84 -36.04
C SER A 698 -10.69 37.50 -34.57
N SER A 699 -9.81 36.53 -34.31
CA SER A 699 -9.49 36.03 -32.96
C SER A 699 -8.06 35.46 -32.90
N LEU A 700 -7.57 35.16 -31.69
CA LEU A 700 -6.28 34.48 -31.55
C LEU A 700 -6.33 33.09 -32.18
N GLN A 701 -7.46 32.38 -32.06
CA GLN A 701 -7.68 31.07 -32.67
C GLN A 701 -7.62 31.11 -34.21
N ASP A 702 -8.16 32.17 -34.81
CA ASP A 702 -8.12 32.42 -36.25
C ASP A 702 -6.68 32.63 -36.73
N PHE A 703 -5.90 33.41 -35.98
CA PHE A 703 -4.47 33.62 -36.22
C PHE A 703 -3.64 32.31 -36.14
N PHE A 704 -3.94 31.42 -35.19
CA PHE A 704 -3.26 30.12 -35.09
C PHE A 704 -3.52 29.18 -36.27
N ARG A 705 -4.68 29.34 -36.93
CA ARG A 705 -5.09 28.54 -38.08
C ARG A 705 -4.74 29.20 -39.42
N ARG A 706 -3.96 30.29 -39.40
CA ARG A 706 -3.54 31.04 -40.58
C ARG A 706 -3.07 30.11 -41.71
N ALA A 707 -3.44 30.44 -42.93
CA ALA A 707 -2.89 29.77 -44.10
C ALA A 707 -1.43 30.18 -44.27
N ILE A 708 -0.57 29.21 -44.57
CA ILE A 708 0.84 29.44 -44.89
C ILE A 708 0.98 29.51 -46.41
N ARG A 709 1.83 30.42 -46.87
CA ARG A 709 2.21 30.60 -48.27
C ARG A 709 2.73 29.29 -48.88
N PRO A 710 2.07 28.71 -49.90
CA PRO A 710 2.46 27.43 -50.48
C PRO A 710 3.88 27.43 -51.05
N ASP A 711 4.33 28.56 -51.61
CA ASP A 711 5.68 28.75 -52.15
C ASP A 711 6.80 28.63 -51.10
N LEU A 712 6.47 28.79 -49.82
CA LEU A 712 7.41 28.67 -48.70
C LEU A 712 7.32 27.31 -47.98
N ARG A 713 6.56 26.36 -48.53
CA ARG A 713 6.37 25.01 -47.99
C ARG A 713 6.41 23.97 -49.14
N PRO A 714 7.53 23.90 -49.89
CA PRO A 714 7.71 22.86 -50.88
C PRO A 714 7.66 21.49 -50.20
N ILE A 715 6.94 20.55 -50.80
CA ILE A 715 6.89 19.16 -50.32
C ILE A 715 8.10 18.43 -50.91
N ALA A 716 8.99 17.95 -50.04
CA ALA A 716 10.17 17.22 -50.46
C ALA A 716 9.79 15.92 -51.18
N ASP A 717 10.54 15.60 -52.23
CA ASP A 717 10.37 14.38 -53.02
C ASP A 717 11.07 13.18 -52.37
N VAL A 718 10.59 12.83 -51.17
CA VAL A 718 11.05 11.69 -50.37
C VAL A 718 9.85 10.89 -49.86
N PRO A 719 10.04 9.63 -49.44
CA PRO A 719 8.94 8.79 -48.96
C PRO A 719 8.20 9.37 -47.75
N LEU A 720 8.91 10.03 -46.81
CA LEU A 720 8.33 10.56 -45.58
C LEU A 720 8.75 12.01 -45.33
N VAL A 721 7.77 12.91 -45.26
CA VAL A 721 7.98 14.33 -44.91
C VAL A 721 7.40 14.69 -43.56
N SER A 722 7.80 15.83 -43.02
CA SER A 722 7.24 16.34 -41.77
C SER A 722 5.75 16.68 -41.95
N PRO A 723 4.86 16.20 -41.06
CA PRO A 723 3.45 16.55 -41.06
C PRO A 723 3.18 17.94 -40.46
N ALA A 724 4.13 18.57 -39.76
CA ALA A 724 3.88 19.81 -39.02
C ALA A 724 5.13 20.68 -38.90
N ASP A 725 4.92 21.97 -38.60
CA ASP A 725 5.99 22.86 -38.13
C ASP A 725 6.25 22.60 -36.64
N GLY A 726 7.48 22.28 -36.26
CA GLY A 726 7.77 21.99 -34.86
C GLY A 726 9.20 21.54 -34.57
N VAL A 727 9.38 20.93 -33.41
CA VAL A 727 10.65 20.35 -32.94
C VAL A 727 10.50 18.85 -32.83
N VAL A 728 11.41 18.09 -33.46
CA VAL A 728 11.49 16.64 -33.29
C VAL A 728 11.89 16.35 -31.84
N GLN A 729 11.01 15.71 -31.08
CA GLN A 729 11.29 15.30 -29.71
C GLN A 729 11.90 13.91 -29.65
N TRP A 730 11.52 13.02 -30.56
CA TRP A 730 12.07 11.68 -30.66
C TRP A 730 11.81 11.12 -32.06
N CYS A 731 12.75 10.35 -32.60
CA CYS A 731 12.54 9.56 -33.82
C CYS A 731 13.42 8.31 -33.74
N GLY A 732 12.90 7.16 -34.15
CA GLY A 732 13.66 5.90 -34.15
C GLY A 732 12.82 4.66 -34.42
N LYS A 733 13.50 3.51 -34.48
CA LYS A 733 12.87 2.19 -34.56
C LYS A 733 12.25 1.82 -33.21
N ILE A 734 11.10 1.16 -33.25
CA ILE A 734 10.41 0.59 -32.08
C ILE A 734 10.90 -0.84 -31.90
N SER A 735 11.38 -1.17 -30.71
CA SER A 735 11.77 -2.54 -30.31
C SER A 735 10.83 -3.04 -29.22
N ASP A 736 10.49 -4.33 -29.24
CA ASP A 736 9.64 -5.01 -28.24
C ASP A 736 8.27 -4.36 -27.99
N GLY A 737 7.71 -3.67 -28.99
CA GLY A 737 6.44 -2.96 -28.88
C GLY A 737 6.47 -1.74 -27.95
N VAL A 738 7.67 -1.20 -27.69
CA VAL A 738 7.92 -0.10 -26.76
C VAL A 738 8.30 1.18 -27.51
N LEU A 739 7.47 2.20 -27.42
CA LEU A 739 7.71 3.52 -28.00
C LEU A 739 8.56 4.35 -27.02
N SER A 740 9.71 4.83 -27.50
CA SER A 740 10.64 5.62 -26.69
C SER A 740 10.36 7.13 -26.78
N GLN A 741 10.53 7.84 -25.67
CA GLN A 741 10.49 9.31 -25.59
C GLN A 741 11.90 9.88 -25.35
N ILE A 742 11.96 11.18 -25.09
CA ILE A 742 13.17 11.90 -24.65
C ILE A 742 13.76 11.23 -23.38
N LYS A 743 15.06 10.92 -23.41
CA LYS A 743 15.86 10.43 -22.27
C LYS A 743 15.35 9.11 -21.63
N GLY A 744 14.88 8.15 -22.44
CA GLY A 744 14.64 6.77 -21.99
C GLY A 744 13.33 6.52 -21.23
N ILE A 745 12.39 7.46 -21.26
CA ILE A 745 11.01 7.22 -20.81
C ILE A 745 10.28 6.47 -21.93
N THR A 746 9.72 5.31 -21.64
CA THR A 746 9.08 4.46 -22.63
C THR A 746 7.62 4.15 -22.29
N TYR A 747 6.83 3.79 -23.30
CA TYR A 747 5.46 3.32 -23.14
C TYR A 747 5.13 2.25 -24.18
N HIS A 748 4.26 1.29 -23.86
CA HIS A 748 3.84 0.30 -24.84
C HIS A 748 2.97 0.93 -25.93
N ILE A 749 3.18 0.50 -27.18
CA ILE A 749 2.39 0.96 -28.32
C ILE A 749 0.90 0.69 -28.13
N ASN A 750 0.55 -0.45 -27.53
CA ASN A 750 -0.83 -0.83 -27.25
C ASN A 750 -1.49 0.15 -26.27
N ASP A 751 -0.77 0.63 -25.26
CA ASP A 751 -1.29 1.65 -24.33
C ASP A 751 -1.57 2.98 -25.04
N PHE A 752 -0.73 3.31 -26.02
CA PHE A 752 -0.89 4.52 -26.81
C PHE A 752 -2.06 4.43 -27.78
N LEU A 753 -2.24 3.28 -28.45
CA LEU A 753 -3.35 3.00 -29.37
C LEU A 753 -4.68 2.68 -28.66
N GLY A 754 -4.68 2.46 -27.34
CA GLY A 754 -5.89 2.36 -26.52
C GLY A 754 -6.25 0.97 -25.98
N GLN A 755 -5.31 0.02 -25.92
CA GLN A 755 -5.44 -1.35 -25.35
C GLN A 755 -6.58 -2.22 -25.94
N VAL A 756 -7.12 -1.83 -27.10
CA VAL A 756 -8.12 -2.59 -27.86
C VAL A 756 -7.54 -2.81 -29.25
N GLU A 757 -7.68 -4.01 -29.79
CA GLU A 757 -7.28 -4.34 -31.16
C GLU A 757 -7.72 -3.22 -32.13
N VAL A 758 -6.77 -2.80 -32.95
CA VAL A 758 -7.03 -1.85 -34.02
C VAL A 758 -7.34 -2.68 -35.26
N PRO A 759 -8.55 -2.56 -35.85
CA PRO A 759 -8.91 -3.34 -37.03
C PRO A 759 -7.86 -3.17 -38.15
N GLY A 760 -7.36 -4.29 -38.69
CA GLY A 760 -6.40 -4.31 -39.80
C GLY A 760 -4.94 -4.11 -39.41
N VAL A 761 -4.61 -4.08 -38.12
CA VAL A 761 -3.22 -3.93 -37.63
C VAL A 761 -2.74 -5.23 -37.01
N ASP A 762 -1.80 -5.88 -37.69
CA ASP A 762 -1.10 -7.07 -37.22
C ASP A 762 0.40 -6.76 -37.13
N PHE A 763 0.94 -6.88 -35.91
CA PHE A 763 2.33 -6.59 -35.58
C PHE A 763 3.22 -7.85 -35.58
N GLU A 764 2.68 -9.04 -35.92
CA GLU A 764 3.47 -10.28 -36.04
C GLU A 764 4.26 -10.31 -37.37
N GLU A 765 5.39 -11.02 -37.36
CA GLU A 765 6.53 -10.95 -38.29
C GLU A 765 6.19 -10.69 -39.77
N LYS A 766 6.44 -9.44 -40.21
CA LYS A 766 6.54 -9.03 -41.62
C LYS A 766 7.98 -8.62 -41.93
N MET A 767 8.35 -8.54 -43.22
CA MET A 767 9.66 -8.02 -43.68
C MET A 767 9.90 -6.53 -43.36
N THR A 768 9.02 -5.89 -42.59
CA THR A 768 9.03 -4.47 -42.23
C THR A 768 9.28 -4.29 -40.73
N SER A 769 9.90 -3.17 -40.36
CA SER A 769 10.11 -2.75 -38.97
C SER A 769 9.19 -1.59 -38.62
N LEU A 770 8.84 -1.48 -37.35
CA LEU A 770 8.01 -0.38 -36.85
C LEU A 770 8.88 0.81 -36.41
N TYR A 771 8.52 2.01 -36.83
CA TYR A 771 9.20 3.26 -36.51
C TYR A 771 8.23 4.25 -35.89
N SER A 772 8.75 5.23 -35.15
CA SER A 772 7.95 6.34 -34.64
C SER A 772 8.71 7.66 -34.71
N CYS A 773 7.96 8.76 -34.80
CA CYS A 773 8.47 10.12 -34.72
C CYS A 773 7.50 11.00 -33.94
N VAL A 774 8.01 11.74 -32.95
CA VAL A 774 7.24 12.64 -32.08
C VAL A 774 7.66 14.08 -32.39
N ILE A 775 6.71 14.90 -32.83
CA ILE A 775 6.93 16.29 -33.20
C ILE A 775 6.12 17.20 -32.27
N TYR A 776 6.78 18.13 -31.61
CA TYR A 776 6.16 19.11 -30.72
C TYR A 776 5.98 20.45 -31.41
N LEU A 777 4.76 20.97 -31.37
CA LEU A 777 4.38 22.26 -31.93
C LEU A 777 4.39 23.29 -30.79
N ALA A 778 5.35 24.20 -30.80
CA ALA A 778 5.43 25.28 -29.82
C ALA A 778 4.43 26.39 -30.16
N PRO A 779 4.00 27.23 -29.19
CA PRO A 779 2.98 28.25 -29.41
C PRO A 779 3.28 29.33 -30.48
N GLY A 780 4.52 29.40 -30.97
CA GLY A 780 4.90 30.28 -32.08
C GLY A 780 4.84 29.63 -33.47
N ASP A 781 4.71 28.30 -33.54
CA ASP A 781 4.71 27.53 -34.77
C ASP A 781 3.32 27.53 -35.44
N TYR A 782 3.24 27.13 -36.71
CA TYR A 782 1.97 26.87 -37.39
C TYR A 782 1.32 25.60 -36.83
N HIS A 783 0.04 25.68 -36.42
CA HIS A 783 -0.66 24.59 -35.70
C HIS A 783 -1.56 23.72 -36.57
N GLY A 784 -1.38 23.78 -37.90
CA GLY A 784 -1.95 22.79 -38.81
C GLY A 784 -1.03 21.58 -38.94
N PHE A 785 -1.63 20.40 -39.15
CA PHE A 785 -0.90 19.20 -39.51
C PHE A 785 -1.42 18.60 -40.82
N HIS A 786 -0.48 18.04 -41.57
CA HIS A 786 -0.58 17.66 -42.96
C HIS A 786 -0.19 16.20 -43.14
N SER A 787 -0.60 15.60 -44.25
CA SER A 787 -0.27 14.23 -44.58
C SER A 787 1.24 14.09 -44.80
N PRO A 788 1.94 13.22 -44.07
CA PRO A 788 3.38 13.03 -44.22
C PRO A 788 3.76 12.11 -45.39
N VAL A 789 2.78 11.36 -45.93
CA VAL A 789 2.94 10.36 -46.98
C VAL A 789 1.70 10.33 -47.88
N ASP A 790 1.76 9.58 -48.97
CA ASP A 790 0.58 9.12 -49.69
C ASP A 790 0.03 7.87 -48.99
N TRP A 791 -1.21 7.94 -48.51
CA TRP A 791 -1.83 6.85 -47.74
C TRP A 791 -3.35 6.94 -47.73
N ASN A 792 -3.97 5.78 -47.54
CA ASN A 792 -5.41 5.63 -47.39
C ASN A 792 -5.75 5.51 -45.90
N VAL A 793 -6.46 6.49 -45.35
CA VAL A 793 -6.91 6.48 -43.95
C VAL A 793 -8.20 5.68 -43.84
N THR A 794 -8.16 4.53 -43.17
CA THR A 794 -9.29 3.60 -43.07
C THR A 794 -10.05 3.73 -41.75
N PHE A 795 -9.40 4.27 -40.71
CA PHE A 795 -9.95 4.25 -39.36
C PHE A 795 -9.54 5.47 -38.54
N ARG A 796 -10.45 5.96 -37.71
CA ARG A 796 -10.18 6.99 -36.70
C ARG A 796 -10.54 6.48 -35.32
N ARG A 797 -9.63 6.71 -34.36
CA ARG A 797 -9.86 6.45 -32.93
C ARG A 797 -9.61 7.70 -32.11
N HIS A 798 -10.66 8.20 -31.46
CA HIS A 798 -10.55 9.28 -30.46
C HIS A 798 -10.51 8.67 -29.06
N ILE A 799 -9.47 8.99 -28.31
CA ILE A 799 -9.28 8.55 -26.93
C ILE A 799 -9.40 9.78 -26.03
N ALA A 800 -10.47 9.83 -25.24
CA ALA A 800 -10.66 10.89 -24.26
C ALA A 800 -9.56 10.80 -23.19
N GLY A 801 -8.84 11.88 -22.93
CA GLY A 801 -7.70 11.88 -22.00
C GLY A 801 -7.59 13.18 -21.23
N ASN A 802 -6.46 13.43 -20.56
CA ASN A 802 -6.13 14.68 -19.90
C ASN A 802 -5.56 15.70 -20.90
N LEU A 803 -5.23 16.89 -20.41
CA LEU A 803 -4.59 17.96 -21.20
C LEU A 803 -3.36 18.45 -20.44
N LEU A 804 -2.45 17.52 -20.16
CA LEU A 804 -1.17 17.78 -19.49
C LEU A 804 -0.21 18.45 -20.48
N SER A 805 0.73 19.25 -19.99
CA SER A 805 1.66 19.97 -20.86
C SER A 805 2.64 18.99 -21.51
N VAL A 806 2.75 19.02 -22.84
CA VAL A 806 3.71 18.23 -23.64
C VAL A 806 5.02 18.98 -23.90
N GLY A 807 5.26 20.06 -23.17
CA GLY A 807 6.53 20.77 -23.19
C GLY A 807 7.67 19.88 -22.70
N GLN A 808 8.85 20.05 -23.29
CA GLN A 808 10.01 19.17 -23.08
C GLN A 808 10.36 18.92 -21.59
N ARG A 809 10.21 19.94 -20.73
CA ARG A 809 10.47 19.84 -19.29
C ARG A 809 9.48 18.91 -18.55
N ILE A 810 8.24 18.82 -19.03
CA ILE A 810 7.18 18.01 -18.41
C ILE A 810 7.17 16.59 -18.96
N VAL A 811 7.40 16.43 -20.27
CA VAL A 811 7.62 15.12 -20.92
C VAL A 811 8.72 14.34 -20.19
N GLN A 812 9.82 15.00 -19.83
CA GLN A 812 10.93 14.39 -19.08
C GLN A 812 10.60 13.98 -17.63
N ARG A 813 9.45 14.40 -17.08
CA ARG A 813 9.11 14.20 -15.66
C ARG A 813 7.88 13.32 -15.45
N VAL A 814 7.10 13.06 -16.49
CA VAL A 814 5.83 12.33 -16.42
C VAL A 814 5.88 11.14 -17.37
N SER A 815 5.99 9.94 -16.81
CA SER A 815 5.89 8.71 -17.61
C SER A 815 4.51 8.58 -18.27
N ASN A 816 4.50 8.03 -19.48
CA ASN A 816 3.31 7.79 -20.31
C ASN A 816 2.49 9.06 -20.62
N LEU A 817 3.12 10.24 -20.61
CA LEU A 817 2.43 11.53 -20.78
C LEU A 817 1.47 11.57 -21.98
N TYR A 818 1.90 11.12 -23.17
CA TYR A 818 1.04 11.13 -24.35
C TYR A 818 -0.14 10.13 -24.25
N CYS A 819 0.04 9.01 -23.56
CA CYS A 819 -1.04 8.05 -23.29
C CYS A 819 -2.07 8.61 -22.29
N LEU A 820 -1.64 9.50 -21.40
CA LEU A 820 -2.51 10.18 -20.45
C LEU A 820 -3.30 11.32 -21.08
N ASN A 821 -2.84 11.87 -22.21
CA ASN A 821 -3.49 12.99 -22.87
C ASN A 821 -4.59 12.57 -23.85
N GLU A 822 -5.54 13.46 -24.05
CA GLU A 822 -6.58 13.31 -25.07
C GLU A 822 -5.95 13.33 -26.45
N ARG A 823 -6.31 12.37 -27.29
CA ARG A 823 -5.65 12.15 -28.57
C ARG A 823 -6.58 11.54 -29.61
N VAL A 824 -6.28 11.81 -30.87
CA VAL A 824 -7.02 11.30 -32.03
C VAL A 824 -6.03 10.63 -32.96
N HIS A 825 -6.21 9.33 -33.19
CA HIS A 825 -5.44 8.55 -34.15
C HIS A 825 -6.17 8.49 -35.48
N LEU A 826 -5.47 8.82 -36.56
CA LEU A 826 -5.83 8.47 -37.93
C LEU A 826 -4.97 7.28 -38.33
N ILE A 827 -5.61 6.19 -38.69
CA ILE A 827 -4.97 4.89 -38.94
C ILE A 827 -5.35 4.42 -40.34
N GLY A 828 -4.38 3.88 -41.05
CA GLY A 828 -4.55 3.46 -42.43
C GLY A 828 -3.33 2.72 -42.95
N HIS A 829 -3.24 2.68 -44.28
CA HIS A 829 -2.16 2.00 -44.98
C HIS A 829 -1.45 2.94 -45.96
N TRP A 830 -0.13 2.93 -45.89
CA TRP A 830 0.77 3.57 -46.85
C TRP A 830 1.52 2.49 -47.64
N LEU A 831 2.44 2.89 -48.51
CA LEU A 831 3.19 1.99 -49.40
C LEU A 831 3.79 0.74 -48.68
N HIS A 832 4.21 0.88 -47.43
CA HIS A 832 4.90 -0.17 -46.68
C HIS A 832 4.07 -0.83 -45.57
N GLY A 833 2.75 -0.63 -45.55
CA GLY A 833 1.86 -1.29 -44.59
C GLY A 833 1.18 -0.31 -43.64
N PHE A 834 1.18 -0.61 -42.34
CA PHE A 834 0.52 0.18 -41.32
C PHE A 834 1.10 1.60 -41.20
N PHE A 835 0.20 2.59 -41.12
CA PHE A 835 0.55 3.96 -40.79
C PHE A 835 -0.48 4.54 -39.81
N SER A 836 0.02 5.24 -38.79
CA SER A 836 -0.79 5.94 -37.79
C SER A 836 -0.24 7.33 -37.55
N MET A 837 -1.08 8.34 -37.76
CA MET A 837 -0.82 9.72 -37.39
C MET A 837 -1.72 10.12 -36.23
N CYS A 838 -1.11 10.42 -35.09
CA CYS A 838 -1.82 10.73 -33.84
C CYS A 838 -1.66 12.20 -33.49
N ALA A 839 -2.78 12.91 -33.39
CA ALA A 839 -2.85 14.27 -32.87
C ALA A 839 -3.08 14.23 -31.36
N VAL A 840 -2.14 14.75 -30.56
CA VAL A 840 -2.20 14.75 -29.09
C VAL A 840 -2.47 16.16 -28.56
N GLY A 841 -3.55 16.32 -27.80
CA GLY A 841 -3.90 17.56 -27.12
C GLY A 841 -3.05 17.78 -25.87
N ALA A 842 -2.76 19.03 -25.55
CA ALA A 842 -1.99 19.43 -24.37
C ALA A 842 -2.71 20.51 -23.54
N THR A 843 -2.04 21.05 -22.52
CA THR A 843 -2.58 22.17 -21.74
C THR A 843 -2.89 23.34 -22.65
N ASN A 844 -4.06 23.97 -22.44
CA ASN A 844 -4.60 25.09 -23.22
C ASN A 844 -5.16 24.72 -24.61
N VAL A 845 -5.20 23.44 -24.97
CA VAL A 845 -5.90 23.00 -26.19
C VAL A 845 -7.40 23.05 -26.00
N GLY A 846 -8.06 23.82 -26.88
CA GLY A 846 -9.51 23.90 -26.95
C GLY A 846 -10.13 22.63 -27.54
N SER A 847 -9.65 22.19 -28.71
CA SER A 847 -10.07 20.99 -29.45
C SER A 847 -9.01 20.60 -30.48
N ILE A 848 -9.02 19.33 -30.89
CA ILE A 848 -8.37 18.81 -32.10
C ILE A 848 -9.44 18.81 -33.19
N ASN A 849 -9.12 19.32 -34.38
CA ASN A 849 -10.01 19.31 -35.54
C ASN A 849 -9.40 18.43 -36.64
N ILE A 850 -10.23 17.60 -37.28
CA ILE A 850 -9.87 16.81 -38.47
C ILE A 850 -10.67 17.38 -39.65
N VAL A 851 -9.99 17.74 -40.75
CA VAL A 851 -10.57 18.53 -41.85
C VAL A 851 -11.78 17.85 -42.50
N PHE A 852 -11.76 16.52 -42.59
CA PHE A 852 -12.80 15.70 -43.21
C PHE A 852 -13.75 15.03 -42.19
N GLU A 853 -13.73 15.47 -40.92
CA GLU A 853 -14.71 15.06 -39.90
C GLU A 853 -15.28 16.28 -39.16
N GLU A 854 -16.41 16.81 -39.62
CA GLU A 854 -17.05 17.97 -38.98
C GLU A 854 -17.66 17.64 -37.60
N ASP A 855 -18.02 16.38 -37.36
CA ASP A 855 -18.71 15.93 -36.13
C ASP A 855 -17.76 15.66 -34.94
N LEU A 856 -16.47 15.50 -35.20
CA LEU A 856 -15.50 15.24 -34.14
C LEU A 856 -15.25 16.52 -33.34
N LYS A 857 -15.60 16.49 -32.05
CA LYS A 857 -15.19 17.54 -31.09
C LYS A 857 -14.52 16.90 -29.88
N THR A 858 -13.27 17.27 -29.63
CA THR A 858 -12.51 16.81 -28.47
C THR A 858 -12.72 17.75 -27.28
N ASN A 859 -12.25 17.37 -26.08
CA ASN A 859 -12.39 18.13 -24.83
C ASN A 859 -13.86 18.42 -24.42
N LYS A 860 -14.79 17.55 -24.84
CA LYS A 860 -16.23 17.62 -24.51
C LYS A 860 -16.46 17.50 -22.99
N LYS A 861 -17.38 18.31 -22.45
CA LYS A 861 -17.80 18.22 -21.04
C LYS A 861 -18.56 16.90 -20.83
N GLY A 862 -18.20 16.16 -19.78
CA GLY A 862 -18.88 14.92 -19.40
C GLY A 862 -18.30 13.64 -20.01
N MET A 863 -17.26 13.70 -20.84
CA MET A 863 -16.62 12.47 -21.35
C MET A 863 -15.71 11.83 -20.31
N ARG A 864 -15.88 10.51 -20.14
CA ARG A 864 -15.11 9.67 -19.22
C ARG A 864 -13.67 9.56 -19.71
N HIS A 865 -12.68 9.70 -18.82
CA HIS A 865 -11.27 9.50 -19.17
C HIS A 865 -11.04 8.06 -19.65
N GLY A 866 -10.32 7.90 -20.76
CA GLY A 866 -10.06 6.63 -21.43
C GLY A 866 -11.19 6.17 -22.38
N SER A 867 -12.31 6.90 -22.51
CA SER A 867 -13.37 6.48 -23.43
C SER A 867 -12.90 6.53 -24.89
N LEU A 868 -13.24 5.50 -25.65
CA LEU A 868 -12.96 5.40 -27.08
C LEU A 868 -14.17 5.88 -27.90
N SER A 869 -13.89 6.58 -28.99
CA SER A 869 -14.84 6.88 -30.06
C SER A 869 -14.17 6.55 -31.39
N ASP A 870 -14.57 5.40 -31.91
CA ASP A 870 -14.01 4.82 -33.13
C ASP A 870 -14.95 5.09 -34.32
N LEU A 871 -14.39 5.39 -35.48
CA LEU A 871 -15.10 5.51 -36.74
C LEU A 871 -14.29 4.82 -37.85
N SER A 872 -14.93 3.97 -38.62
CA SER A 872 -14.33 3.37 -39.82
C SER A 872 -14.76 4.14 -41.06
N TYR A 873 -13.81 4.47 -41.92
CA TYR A 873 -14.07 5.08 -43.23
C TYR A 873 -14.16 3.95 -44.26
N GLY A 874 -15.35 3.69 -44.80
CA GLY A 874 -15.63 2.53 -45.67
C GLY A 874 -14.55 2.24 -46.74
N PRO A 875 -14.51 2.94 -47.89
CA PRO A 875 -13.45 2.79 -48.89
C PRO A 875 -12.12 3.45 -48.47
N GLY A 876 -11.99 3.87 -47.20
CA GLY A 876 -10.93 4.76 -46.73
C GLY A 876 -11.02 6.18 -47.28
N TYR A 877 -10.15 7.06 -46.79
CA TYR A 877 -9.99 8.43 -47.26
C TYR A 877 -8.57 8.59 -47.81
N ASP A 878 -8.45 8.71 -49.14
CA ASP A 878 -7.18 8.86 -49.82
C ASP A 878 -6.58 10.25 -49.58
N THR A 879 -5.32 10.25 -49.17
CA THR A 879 -4.58 11.47 -48.85
C THR A 879 -3.24 11.49 -49.55
N GLU A 880 -2.95 12.65 -50.13
CA GLU A 880 -1.68 12.93 -50.79
C GLU A 880 -0.73 13.62 -49.83
N LYS A 881 0.56 13.35 -49.97
CA LYS A 881 1.65 13.96 -49.21
C LYS A 881 1.54 15.49 -49.28
N GLY A 882 1.53 16.14 -48.11
CA GLY A 882 1.35 17.59 -47.96
C GLY A 882 -0.09 18.09 -47.85
N ARG A 883 -1.10 17.24 -48.11
CA ARG A 883 -2.52 17.60 -47.94
C ARG A 883 -2.84 17.92 -46.48
N LYS A 884 -3.62 18.96 -46.21
CA LYS A 884 -4.00 19.34 -44.83
C LYS A 884 -4.95 18.30 -44.23
N MET A 885 -4.60 17.81 -43.04
CA MET A 885 -5.32 16.75 -42.34
C MET A 885 -6.13 17.27 -41.16
N GLY A 886 -5.60 18.28 -40.46
CA GLY A 886 -6.25 18.84 -39.29
C GLY A 886 -5.52 20.05 -38.72
N ASP A 887 -6.03 20.54 -37.60
CA ASP A 887 -5.40 21.61 -36.84
C ASP A 887 -5.71 21.52 -35.34
N PHE A 888 -4.82 22.10 -34.55
CA PHE A 888 -4.99 22.22 -33.11
C PHE A 888 -5.49 23.60 -32.73
N ARG A 889 -6.47 23.64 -31.83
CA ARG A 889 -6.89 24.88 -31.16
C ARG A 889 -5.97 25.18 -29.97
N LEU A 890 -4.71 25.54 -30.26
CA LEU A 890 -3.54 25.76 -29.37
C LEU A 890 -2.65 24.53 -29.10
N GLY A 891 -1.43 24.76 -28.62
CA GLY A 891 -0.27 23.86 -28.37
C GLY A 891 -0.46 22.34 -28.33
N SER A 892 0.40 21.57 -28.99
CA SER A 892 0.13 20.15 -29.27
C SER A 892 1.37 19.32 -29.64
N SER A 893 1.16 18.03 -29.90
CA SER A 893 2.17 17.17 -30.54
C SER A 893 1.53 16.25 -31.58
N VAL A 894 2.27 15.96 -32.63
CA VAL A 894 1.93 14.92 -33.62
C VAL A 894 2.87 13.74 -33.40
N VAL A 895 2.31 12.55 -33.29
CA VAL A 895 3.07 11.29 -33.17
C VAL A 895 2.79 10.45 -34.40
N LEU A 896 3.83 10.08 -35.12
CA LEU A 896 3.78 9.13 -36.23
C LEU A 896 4.21 7.75 -35.73
N ILE A 897 3.50 6.71 -36.14
CA ILE A 897 3.88 5.31 -35.96
C ILE A 897 3.62 4.60 -37.27
N PHE A 898 4.62 3.94 -37.85
CA PHE A 898 4.49 3.36 -39.18
C PHE A 898 5.44 2.19 -39.41
N GLU A 899 5.04 1.29 -40.29
CA GLU A 899 5.88 0.20 -40.79
C GLU A 899 6.73 0.69 -41.97
N ALA A 900 8.01 0.39 -41.99
CA ALA A 900 8.90 0.67 -43.11
C ALA A 900 9.94 -0.44 -43.29
N PRO A 901 10.60 -0.55 -44.46
CA PRO A 901 11.72 -1.46 -44.69
C PRO A 901 12.88 -1.24 -43.69
N ALA A 902 13.71 -2.27 -43.47
CA ALA A 902 14.77 -2.24 -42.46
C ALA A 902 15.88 -1.20 -42.75
N ASP A 903 16.02 -0.78 -44.01
CA ASP A 903 16.95 0.25 -44.50
C ASP A 903 16.36 1.67 -44.45
N PHE A 904 15.14 1.85 -43.93
CA PHE A 904 14.60 3.16 -43.61
C PHE A 904 15.44 3.84 -42.51
N HIS A 905 15.75 5.11 -42.73
CA HIS A 905 16.45 5.95 -41.75
C HIS A 905 15.82 7.35 -41.67
N PHE A 906 15.87 7.93 -40.47
CA PHE A 906 15.46 9.32 -40.27
C PHE A 906 16.57 10.27 -40.72
N SER A 907 16.20 11.28 -41.51
CA SER A 907 17.10 12.35 -41.95
C SER A 907 17.15 13.53 -40.97
N VAL A 908 16.53 13.36 -39.80
CA VAL A 908 16.40 14.36 -38.74
C VAL A 908 16.88 13.80 -37.41
N SER A 909 17.22 14.69 -36.48
CA SER A 909 17.65 14.33 -35.13
C SER A 909 16.76 14.95 -34.05
N SER A 910 16.72 14.32 -32.86
CA SER A 910 16.01 14.87 -31.71
C SER A 910 16.55 16.26 -31.35
N GLY A 911 15.65 17.24 -31.25
CA GLY A 911 15.94 18.65 -31.00
C GLY A 911 15.94 19.52 -32.26
N GLN A 912 15.93 18.92 -33.44
CA GLN A 912 15.90 19.65 -34.71
C GLN A 912 14.54 20.33 -34.93
N ARG A 913 14.57 21.59 -35.36
CA ARG A 913 13.39 22.31 -35.86
C ARG A 913 13.15 21.93 -37.32
N ILE A 914 11.89 21.65 -37.64
CA ILE A 914 11.43 21.26 -38.98
C ILE A 914 10.15 22.01 -39.34
N LYS A 915 9.90 22.15 -40.63
CA LYS A 915 8.65 22.67 -41.20
C LYS A 915 7.90 21.56 -41.92
N TYR A 916 6.58 21.67 -42.02
CA TYR A 916 5.80 20.70 -42.77
C TYR A 916 6.27 20.67 -44.24
N GLY A 917 6.31 19.47 -44.82
CA GLY A 917 6.83 19.25 -46.17
C GLY A 917 8.35 19.04 -46.26
N GLU A 918 9.13 19.38 -45.22
CA GLU A 918 10.57 19.06 -45.19
C GLU A 918 10.80 17.55 -45.01
N MET A 919 11.93 17.05 -45.53
CA MET A 919 12.33 15.64 -45.43
C MET A 919 12.42 15.19 -43.96
N LEU A 920 11.74 14.09 -43.62
CA LEU A 920 11.75 13.51 -42.28
C LEU A 920 12.50 12.16 -42.25
N GLY A 921 12.38 11.36 -43.30
CA GLY A 921 13.12 10.12 -43.45
C GLY A 921 13.10 9.61 -44.89
N ASP A 922 14.03 8.71 -45.18
CA ASP A 922 14.27 8.19 -46.52
C ASP A 922 14.63 6.69 -46.47
N ILE A 923 14.63 6.05 -47.64
CA ILE A 923 14.97 4.64 -47.83
C ILE A 923 16.18 4.60 -48.78
N ASN A 924 17.27 3.95 -48.36
CA ASN A 924 18.49 3.89 -49.18
C ASN A 924 18.24 3.07 -50.46
N SER A 925 18.14 3.75 -51.60
CA SER A 925 17.83 3.17 -52.91
C SER A 925 18.89 2.25 -53.53
N GLN A 926 19.96 1.86 -52.80
CA GLN A 926 21.00 0.98 -53.35
C GLN A 926 20.60 -0.50 -53.48
N ALA A 927 19.42 -0.91 -53.00
CA ALA A 927 18.98 -2.31 -53.04
C ALA A 927 17.93 -2.67 -54.12
N TYR A 928 17.50 -1.74 -54.98
CA TYR A 928 16.43 -1.97 -55.97
C TYR A 928 16.86 -1.97 -57.46
N ASN A 929 18.18 -2.09 -57.74
CA ASN A 929 18.72 -2.12 -59.12
C ASN A 929 19.49 -3.42 -59.47
N LEU A 930 19.04 -4.58 -58.97
CA LEU A 930 19.66 -5.88 -59.33
C LEU A 930 18.68 -6.96 -59.80
N GLU A 931 17.45 -6.61 -60.20
CA GLU A 931 16.54 -7.55 -60.90
C GLU A 931 15.90 -6.96 -62.17
N SER A 932 16.63 -6.10 -62.89
CA SER A 932 16.31 -5.80 -64.29
C SER A 932 17.56 -5.50 -65.14
N SER A 933 18.45 -6.50 -65.25
CA SER A 933 19.34 -6.69 -66.40
C SER A 933 19.94 -8.09 -66.39
#